data_AF-A0AAE1NRA6-F1
#
_entry.id   AF-A0AAE1NRA6-F1
#
_cell.length_a   1.000
_cell.length_b   1.000
_cell.length_c   1.000
_cell.angle_alpha   90.00
_cell.angle_beta   90.00
_cell.angle_gamma   90.00
#
_symmetry.space_group_name_H-M   'P 1'
#
loop_
_entity.id
_entity.type
_entity.pdbx_description
1 polymer ?
#
loop_
_entity_poly.entity_id
_entity_poly.type
_entity_poly.pdbx_seq_one_letter_code
_entity_poly.pdbx_strand_id
1 'polypeptide(L)'
;MALKAFDLVTVLDRVELKITCFEASGRDLYLGSDDSVVVHYLVEERTHDTTGKIVYSTSKISQKNLTTKKAVTQLKTASALGRVMVLSDGNLYLLDSDVLNTIGSGPKIKNVAVFCVNENPNTLDPFTVQLCVGKRRCIQVCSLHEDRVTLLKEISTPEPVSMAMDGNYVCVAGQGQYCVLNVETGSSQDLFPYDHITVYPHVKRIAKEEFLLAGPGNLGMFVTAAGISERPPIQWTEEISAVSYYHPYIITITSQFIRIYSLIDQQLKQTLHFAGGELVGNFDGQLYVAASSCVSCLMPQPWTMQVEALMESERVEEAVELAEHSGAVGMSQEQYQHLCRTLLQRAGFVKLAHAEFSQAQEYFSRGAVDIRELLCLFPGLLPESVEFIRSQPPLHHMADISQAMQGDQIKVQEAKAFLLNYLLQCRQQDPHSFRVEVDTAIIKLEAEKKSGDLLLFLECGEIACSLPECTRWLTDHGQFVALAKLYRVLGNLEKSLDVLTRLVREEVKDEQFRGVQDLVDCLILVTDSKMVWRYANFVLDRCPKEGVRVFTQTRASLDPTKVLAALQQYPDARLGFLHHLIDTKKLQDEKYHTELVLHYVDQAVRVSEGRGDGVGTAEWGEGHEVRGRLQDLLTSSSHYQPHPVLARLQGTNLHIETAAVYGRLGEHEKALSMLVHQVKDFSAAEQYCIAQTKGADPTAKSDIFIKLLRIYLRPPPGGSEEDIELAQAIDLLTVHAGDLDVAAVLNIIPPHWSISIVHHYLRAALRNTVHHSRIKRLQQTLIRSENLQQKFIYYKLCRDLGPIPLASNRICCVCNRGFTECQFTIYPNGVTAHLTCAPDPSVCPLTGTVFKAATSAPTTSTNASYQYS
;
A
#
# COMPACT_ATOMS: atom_id res chain seq x y z
N MET A 1 -25.97 -2.75 36.86
CA MET A 1 -26.50 -3.96 37.51
C MET A 1 -25.39 -5.01 37.53
N ALA A 2 -25.33 -5.90 38.52
CA ALA A 2 -24.38 -7.02 38.46
C ALA A 2 -24.77 -7.94 37.29
N LEU A 3 -23.79 -8.25 36.42
CA LEU A 3 -24.00 -9.12 35.28
C LEU A 3 -24.48 -10.49 35.75
N LYS A 4 -25.64 -10.92 35.23
CA LYS A 4 -26.17 -12.26 35.50
C LYS A 4 -25.75 -13.18 34.36
N ALA A 5 -24.72 -13.98 34.56
CA ALA A 5 -24.18 -14.88 33.54
C ALA A 5 -24.89 -16.24 33.53
N PHE A 6 -25.28 -16.75 34.70
CA PHE A 6 -25.88 -18.08 34.85
C PHE A 6 -27.14 -18.09 35.71
N ASP A 7 -28.04 -19.01 35.39
CA ASP A 7 -29.22 -19.35 36.17
C ASP A 7 -29.08 -20.77 36.75
N LEU A 8 -29.31 -20.91 38.06
CA LEU A 8 -29.25 -22.21 38.74
C LEU A 8 -30.62 -22.89 38.72
N VAL A 9 -30.71 -24.06 38.10
CA VAL A 9 -31.94 -24.86 38.04
C VAL A 9 -31.67 -26.22 38.67
N THR A 10 -32.52 -26.66 39.60
CA THR A 10 -32.38 -27.98 40.21
C THR A 10 -32.79 -29.08 39.22
N VAL A 11 -31.97 -30.13 39.14
CA VAL A 11 -32.19 -31.29 38.24
C VAL A 11 -32.63 -32.50 39.07
N LEU A 12 -31.91 -32.76 40.16
CA LEU A 12 -32.21 -33.81 41.14
C LEU A 12 -32.20 -33.20 42.53
N ASP A 13 -33.37 -33.07 43.15
CA ASP A 13 -33.51 -32.46 44.49
C ASP A 13 -33.01 -33.37 45.61
N ARG A 14 -33.21 -34.69 45.50
CA ARG A 14 -32.77 -35.68 46.49
C ARG A 14 -32.39 -37.01 45.85
N VAL A 15 -31.12 -37.39 45.99
CA VAL A 15 -30.58 -38.69 45.61
C VAL A 15 -30.33 -39.51 46.88
N GLU A 16 -30.76 -40.78 46.90
CA GLU A 16 -30.58 -41.68 48.06
C GLU A 16 -29.13 -42.11 48.30
N LEU A 17 -28.23 -41.79 47.38
CA LEU A 17 -26.81 -42.13 47.38
C LEU A 17 -25.96 -40.88 47.55
N LYS A 18 -24.83 -40.99 48.26
CA LYS A 18 -23.87 -39.90 48.35
C LYS A 18 -23.08 -39.80 47.06
N ILE A 19 -23.17 -38.66 46.38
CA ILE A 19 -22.52 -38.42 45.09
C ILE A 19 -21.03 -38.15 45.31
N THR A 20 -20.15 -38.92 44.67
CA THR A 20 -18.69 -38.75 44.76
C THR A 20 -18.07 -38.23 43.47
N CYS A 21 -18.66 -38.57 42.34
CA CYS A 21 -18.31 -38.03 41.03
C CYS A 21 -19.52 -38.14 40.11
N PHE A 22 -19.53 -37.36 39.03
CA PHE A 22 -20.58 -37.44 38.03
C PHE A 22 -20.04 -37.02 36.66
N GLU A 23 -20.70 -37.50 35.61
CA GLU A 23 -20.39 -37.19 34.22
C GLU A 23 -21.69 -37.11 33.42
N ALA A 24 -21.79 -36.21 32.45
CA ALA A 24 -22.94 -36.11 31.56
C ALA A 24 -22.52 -36.25 30.09
N SER A 25 -23.40 -36.77 29.25
CA SER A 25 -23.25 -36.79 27.81
C SER A 25 -24.62 -36.61 27.15
N GLY A 26 -24.84 -35.47 26.50
CA GLY A 26 -26.12 -35.16 25.86
C GLY A 26 -27.29 -35.10 26.86
N ARG A 27 -28.10 -36.16 26.90
CA ARG A 27 -29.22 -36.30 27.86
C ARG A 27 -28.93 -37.30 28.98
N ASP A 28 -27.81 -38.00 28.91
CA ASP A 28 -27.45 -39.05 29.85
C ASP A 28 -26.58 -38.48 30.96
N LEU A 29 -27.01 -38.68 32.21
CA LEU A 29 -26.30 -38.27 33.41
C LEU A 29 -25.91 -39.50 34.22
N TYR A 30 -24.61 -39.69 34.44
CA TYR A 30 -24.05 -40.79 35.21
C TYR A 30 -23.55 -40.28 36.57
N LEU A 31 -24.05 -40.89 37.65
CA LEU A 31 -23.66 -40.57 39.02
C LEU A 31 -22.87 -41.74 39.63
N GLY A 32 -21.73 -41.45 40.24
CA GLY A 32 -20.94 -42.36 41.04
C GLY A 32 -21.20 -42.16 42.53
N SER A 33 -21.27 -43.26 43.27
CA SER A 33 -21.48 -43.25 44.72
C SER A 33 -20.26 -43.75 45.51
N ASP A 34 -20.28 -43.48 46.82
CA ASP A 34 -19.34 -44.02 47.80
C ASP A 34 -19.43 -45.56 47.94
N ASP A 35 -20.61 -46.14 47.70
CA ASP A 35 -20.87 -47.58 47.79
C ASP A 35 -20.60 -48.36 46.49
N SER A 36 -19.72 -47.85 45.61
CA SER A 36 -19.33 -48.49 44.33
C SER A 36 -20.48 -48.70 43.33
N VAL A 37 -21.57 -47.94 43.47
CA VAL A 37 -22.71 -47.94 42.53
C VAL A 37 -22.56 -46.81 41.53
N VAL A 38 -22.77 -47.13 40.26
CA VAL A 38 -22.96 -46.16 39.17
C VAL A 38 -24.43 -46.19 38.76
N VAL A 39 -25.06 -45.02 38.69
CA VAL A 39 -26.46 -44.87 38.30
C VAL A 39 -26.54 -44.00 37.05
N HIS A 40 -27.33 -44.44 36.08
CA HIS A 40 -27.61 -43.71 34.85
C HIS A 40 -29.02 -43.12 34.89
N TYR A 41 -29.10 -41.81 34.72
CA TYR A 41 -30.31 -41.03 34.60
C TYR A 41 -30.42 -40.44 33.20
N LEU A 42 -31.63 -40.43 32.64
CA LEU A 42 -31.96 -39.63 31.48
C LEU A 42 -32.57 -38.31 31.94
N VAL A 43 -31.98 -37.21 31.50
CA VAL A 43 -32.38 -35.83 31.80
C VAL A 43 -33.07 -35.26 30.57
N GLU A 44 -34.37 -35.01 30.68
CA GLU A 44 -35.14 -34.32 29.65
C GLU A 44 -35.39 -32.87 30.06
N GLU A 45 -35.08 -31.95 29.16
CA GLU A 45 -35.40 -30.53 29.31
C GLU A 45 -36.86 -30.28 28.93
N ARG A 46 -37.65 -29.68 29.83
CA ARG A 46 -39.02 -29.24 29.57
C ARG A 46 -39.18 -27.77 29.90
N THR A 47 -39.75 -27.01 28.98
CA THR A 47 -40.13 -25.62 29.25
C THR A 47 -41.53 -25.60 29.86
N HIS A 48 -41.70 -24.89 30.97
CA HIS A 48 -43.01 -24.75 31.61
C HIS A 48 -43.90 -23.79 30.80
N ASP A 49 -45.04 -24.28 30.29
CA ASP A 49 -45.90 -23.57 29.31
C ASP A 49 -46.41 -22.19 29.77
N THR A 50 -46.46 -21.92 31.07
CA THR A 50 -46.98 -20.65 31.63
C THR A 50 -45.92 -19.68 32.14
N THR A 51 -44.69 -20.13 32.39
CA THR A 51 -43.62 -19.28 32.99
C THR A 51 -42.37 -19.19 32.13
N GLY A 52 -42.27 -19.99 31.06
CA GLY A 52 -41.10 -20.03 30.18
C GLY A 52 -39.82 -20.52 30.87
N LYS A 53 -39.90 -20.98 32.12
CA LYS A 53 -38.76 -21.50 32.87
C LYS A 53 -38.47 -22.93 32.46
N ILE A 54 -37.20 -23.21 32.28
CA ILE A 54 -36.69 -24.55 31.99
C ILE A 54 -36.74 -25.37 33.28
N VAL A 55 -37.37 -26.54 33.21
CA VAL A 55 -37.47 -27.52 34.28
C VAL A 55 -36.96 -28.85 33.74
N TYR A 56 -36.18 -29.56 34.54
CA TYR A 56 -35.70 -30.88 34.16
C TYR A 56 -36.62 -31.97 34.69
N SER A 57 -36.94 -32.94 33.83
CA SER A 57 -37.53 -34.21 34.25
C SER A 57 -36.49 -35.32 34.12
N THR A 58 -36.20 -36.00 35.22
CA THR A 58 -35.20 -37.06 35.27
C THR A 58 -35.86 -38.42 35.40
N SER A 59 -35.44 -39.41 34.60
CA SER A 59 -35.83 -40.81 34.76
C SER A 59 -34.60 -41.69 34.98
N LYS A 60 -34.68 -42.63 35.92
CA LYS A 60 -33.59 -43.58 36.22
C LYS A 60 -33.68 -44.76 35.23
N ILE A 61 -32.64 -44.95 34.40
CA ILE A 61 -32.60 -46.02 33.40
C ILE A 61 -31.98 -47.28 34.01
N SER A 62 -30.71 -47.19 34.42
CA SER A 62 -29.93 -48.35 34.83
C SER A 62 -29.09 -48.07 36.07
N GLN A 63 -28.74 -49.13 36.80
CA GLN A 63 -27.84 -49.06 37.96
C GLN A 63 -26.91 -50.27 37.95
N LYS A 64 -25.63 -50.04 38.21
CA LYS A 64 -24.61 -51.09 38.27
C LYS A 64 -23.80 -50.95 39.54
N ASN A 65 -23.73 -52.03 40.32
CA ASN A 65 -22.82 -52.13 41.45
C ASN A 65 -21.53 -52.83 41.01
N LEU A 66 -20.37 -52.21 41.24
CA LEU A 66 -19.05 -52.70 40.84
C LEU A 66 -18.43 -53.66 41.87
N THR A 67 -19.10 -53.91 43.00
CA THR A 67 -18.76 -54.88 44.07
C THR A 67 -17.43 -54.63 44.83
N THR A 68 -16.78 -53.48 44.59
CA THR A 68 -15.49 -53.10 45.19
C THR A 68 -15.60 -52.55 46.61
N LYS A 69 -16.82 -52.26 47.10
CA LYS A 69 -17.10 -51.66 48.44
C LYS A 69 -16.33 -50.35 48.73
N LYS A 70 -15.78 -49.71 47.69
CA LYS A 70 -15.04 -48.46 47.76
C LYS A 70 -15.62 -47.47 46.76
N ALA A 71 -15.55 -46.19 47.10
CA ALA A 71 -16.10 -45.10 46.31
C ALA A 71 -15.66 -45.13 44.84
N VAL A 72 -16.58 -44.72 43.96
CA VAL A 72 -16.24 -44.38 42.58
C VAL A 72 -15.56 -43.02 42.58
N THR A 73 -14.30 -42.95 42.19
CA THR A 73 -13.50 -41.73 42.31
C THR A 73 -13.61 -40.85 41.08
N GLN A 74 -13.68 -41.43 39.88
CA GLN A 74 -13.80 -40.68 38.62
C GLN A 74 -14.69 -41.42 37.62
N LEU A 75 -15.47 -40.64 36.86
CA LEU A 75 -16.29 -41.05 35.74
C LEU A 75 -15.92 -40.20 34.52
N LYS A 76 -15.86 -40.81 33.33
CA LYS A 76 -15.70 -40.12 32.05
C LYS A 76 -16.46 -40.85 30.96
N THR A 77 -17.15 -40.14 30.09
CA THR A 77 -17.90 -40.71 28.97
C THR A 77 -17.14 -40.53 27.66
N ALA A 78 -17.19 -41.54 26.81
CA ALA A 78 -16.74 -41.49 25.43
C ALA A 78 -17.97 -41.69 24.53
N SER A 79 -18.67 -40.58 24.24
CA SER A 79 -19.94 -40.55 23.50
C SER A 79 -19.83 -41.19 22.12
N ALA A 80 -18.78 -40.86 21.36
CA ALA A 80 -18.50 -41.44 20.04
C ALA A 80 -18.32 -42.97 20.04
N LEU A 81 -17.99 -43.55 21.20
CA LEU A 81 -17.79 -44.99 21.38
C LEU A 81 -18.93 -45.67 22.15
N GLY A 82 -19.92 -44.90 22.63
CA GLY A 82 -20.98 -45.41 23.49
C GLY A 82 -20.48 -46.01 24.81
N ARG A 83 -19.45 -45.43 25.42
CA ARG A 83 -18.82 -46.01 26.64
C ARG A 83 -18.71 -45.06 27.83
N VAL A 84 -18.72 -45.65 29.02
CA VAL A 84 -18.45 -45.00 30.29
C VAL A 84 -17.22 -45.63 30.95
N MET A 85 -16.25 -44.81 31.26
CA MET A 85 -15.02 -45.17 31.96
C MET A 85 -15.19 -44.87 33.45
N VAL A 86 -15.02 -45.88 34.29
CA VAL A 86 -15.27 -45.80 35.72
C VAL A 86 -14.04 -46.21 36.51
N LEU A 87 -13.55 -45.34 37.39
CA LEU A 87 -12.45 -45.64 38.30
C LEU A 87 -12.98 -45.98 39.70
N SER A 88 -12.68 -47.20 40.17
CA SER A 88 -12.97 -47.63 41.54
C SER A 88 -11.88 -48.59 42.04
N ASP A 89 -11.42 -48.40 43.28
CA ASP A 89 -10.36 -49.20 43.92
C ASP A 89 -9.09 -49.38 43.06
N GLY A 90 -8.69 -48.31 42.36
CA GLY A 90 -7.51 -48.31 41.50
C GLY A 90 -7.62 -49.16 40.23
N ASN A 91 -8.83 -49.61 39.88
CA ASN A 91 -9.14 -50.31 38.63
C ASN A 91 -10.01 -49.42 37.73
N LEU A 92 -9.60 -49.27 36.47
CA LEU A 92 -10.42 -48.63 35.44
C LEU A 92 -11.32 -49.67 34.76
N TYR A 93 -12.63 -49.47 34.86
CA TYR A 93 -13.66 -50.28 34.23
C TYR A 93 -14.21 -49.58 32.99
N LEU A 94 -14.44 -50.34 31.93
CA LEU A 94 -15.11 -49.89 30.71
C LEU A 94 -16.52 -50.47 30.70
N LEU A 95 -17.52 -49.60 30.83
CA LEU A 95 -18.93 -49.94 30.80
C LEU A 95 -19.57 -49.47 29.49
N ASP A 96 -20.60 -50.19 29.07
CA ASP A 96 -21.53 -49.75 28.04
C ASP A 96 -22.37 -48.55 28.52
N SER A 97 -22.66 -47.60 27.64
CA SER A 97 -23.39 -46.36 27.96
C SER A 97 -24.86 -46.58 28.34
N ASP A 98 -25.55 -47.51 27.68
CA ASP A 98 -26.99 -47.72 27.90
C ASP A 98 -27.28 -48.66 29.08
N VAL A 99 -26.64 -49.84 29.09
CA VAL A 99 -26.97 -50.92 30.02
C VAL A 99 -25.99 -51.02 31.20
N LEU A 100 -24.90 -50.23 31.19
CA LEU A 100 -23.82 -50.28 32.20
C LEU A 100 -23.23 -51.69 32.41
N ASN A 101 -23.20 -52.49 31.35
CA ASN A 101 -22.56 -53.80 31.37
C ASN A 101 -21.06 -53.68 31.12
N THR A 102 -20.27 -54.52 31.80
CA THR A 102 -18.82 -54.61 31.56
C THR A 102 -18.58 -55.33 30.24
N ILE A 103 -17.96 -54.66 29.27
CA ILE A 103 -17.70 -55.22 27.95
C ILE A 103 -16.35 -55.97 27.94
N GLY A 104 -16.38 -57.21 27.46
CA GLY A 104 -15.20 -58.05 27.18
C GLY A 104 -14.48 -58.63 28.42
N SER A 105 -13.66 -59.66 28.17
CA SER A 105 -12.56 -60.09 29.05
C SER A 105 -11.34 -59.17 28.87
N GLY A 106 -11.56 -57.87 28.64
CA GLY A 106 -10.53 -56.88 28.32
C GLY A 106 -9.72 -56.44 29.55
N PRO A 107 -8.53 -55.84 29.37
CA PRO A 107 -7.62 -55.54 30.45
C PRO A 107 -8.21 -54.48 31.38
N LYS A 108 -8.54 -54.86 32.61
CA LYS A 108 -8.64 -53.93 33.74
C LYS A 108 -7.31 -53.20 33.82
N ILE A 109 -7.28 -51.90 33.54
CA ILE A 109 -6.07 -51.13 33.80
C ILE A 109 -6.00 -51.00 35.32
N LYS A 110 -5.07 -51.73 35.93
CA LYS A 110 -4.88 -51.80 37.39
C LYS A 110 -3.88 -50.74 37.84
N ASN A 111 -3.96 -50.40 39.13
CA ASN A 111 -3.08 -49.44 39.81
C ASN A 111 -3.17 -48.02 39.24
N VAL A 112 -4.38 -47.62 38.83
CA VAL A 112 -4.67 -46.26 38.35
C VAL A 112 -4.96 -45.35 39.54
N ALA A 113 -4.24 -44.24 39.64
CA ALA A 113 -4.48 -43.20 40.63
C ALA A 113 -5.50 -42.18 40.13
N VAL A 114 -5.32 -41.71 38.89
CA VAL A 114 -6.15 -40.69 38.24
C VAL A 114 -6.10 -40.92 36.73
N PHE A 115 -7.12 -40.52 36.00
CA PHE A 115 -7.08 -40.51 34.54
C PHE A 115 -7.77 -39.27 33.96
N CYS A 116 -7.38 -38.89 32.74
CA CYS A 116 -8.04 -37.85 31.96
C CYS A 116 -8.17 -38.26 30.48
N VAL A 117 -9.12 -37.65 29.79
CA VAL A 117 -9.32 -37.83 28.35
C VAL A 117 -8.66 -36.67 27.63
N ASN A 118 -7.99 -36.94 26.51
CA ASN A 118 -7.44 -35.89 25.67
C ASN A 118 -8.57 -35.24 24.87
N GLU A 119 -8.86 -33.97 25.15
CA GLU A 119 -9.92 -33.22 24.48
C GLU A 119 -9.53 -32.79 23.05
N ASN A 120 -8.23 -32.74 22.74
CA ASN A 120 -7.72 -32.37 21.43
C ASN A 120 -6.63 -33.34 20.96
N PRO A 121 -6.98 -34.59 20.62
CA PRO A 121 -6.01 -35.57 20.17
C PRO A 121 -5.43 -35.20 18.81
N ASN A 122 -4.13 -35.41 18.63
CA ASN A 122 -3.45 -35.20 17.34
C ASN A 122 -3.79 -36.29 16.29
N THR A 123 -4.61 -37.28 16.65
CA THR A 123 -5.11 -38.33 15.75
C THR A 123 -6.46 -37.92 15.16
N LEU A 124 -6.58 -37.96 13.82
CA LEU A 124 -7.78 -37.57 13.08
C LEU A 124 -8.89 -38.64 13.07
N ASP A 125 -8.72 -39.76 13.78
CA ASP A 125 -9.67 -40.87 13.78
C ASP A 125 -10.82 -40.62 14.77
N PRO A 126 -12.07 -40.38 14.30
CA PRO A 126 -13.21 -40.02 15.15
C PRO A 126 -13.72 -41.17 16.05
N PHE A 127 -13.29 -42.41 15.77
CA PHE A 127 -13.65 -43.61 16.53
C PHE A 127 -12.54 -44.04 17.52
N THR A 128 -11.67 -43.11 17.90
CA THR A 128 -10.61 -43.36 18.87
C THR A 128 -10.59 -42.27 19.92
N VAL A 129 -10.52 -42.67 21.18
CA VAL A 129 -10.40 -41.73 22.29
C VAL A 129 -9.03 -41.92 22.94
N GLN A 130 -8.22 -40.87 22.94
CA GLN A 130 -6.94 -40.89 23.64
C GLN A 130 -7.15 -40.65 25.13
N LEU A 131 -6.64 -41.56 25.94
CA LEU A 131 -6.74 -41.59 27.38
C LEU A 131 -5.35 -41.42 27.98
N CYS A 132 -5.23 -40.59 29.00
CA CYS A 132 -4.03 -40.46 29.79
C CYS A 132 -4.29 -41.02 31.19
N VAL A 133 -3.52 -42.05 31.58
CA VAL A 133 -3.69 -42.80 32.82
C VAL A 133 -2.49 -42.58 33.72
N GLY A 134 -2.73 -41.96 34.87
CA GLY A 134 -1.75 -41.79 35.93
C GLY A 134 -1.66 -43.02 36.84
N LYS A 135 -0.47 -43.59 36.97
CA LYS A 135 -0.11 -44.64 37.93
C LYS A 135 0.92 -44.12 38.92
N ARG A 136 1.22 -44.89 39.97
CA ARG A 136 2.14 -44.50 41.07
C ARG A 136 3.49 -43.88 40.64
N ARG A 137 4.06 -44.28 39.51
CA ARG A 137 5.38 -43.80 39.04
C ARG A 137 5.45 -43.48 37.55
N CYS A 138 4.32 -43.53 36.86
CA CYS A 138 4.30 -43.34 35.42
C CYS A 138 2.93 -42.87 34.95
N ILE A 139 2.94 -42.17 33.83
CA ILE A 139 1.77 -41.85 33.04
C ILE A 139 1.79 -42.70 31.78
N GLN A 140 0.66 -43.33 31.49
CA GLN A 140 0.45 -44.15 30.32
C GLN A 140 -0.60 -43.49 29.42
N VAL A 141 -0.21 -43.15 28.19
CA VAL A 141 -1.13 -42.68 27.16
C VAL A 141 -1.62 -43.87 26.36
N CYS A 142 -2.92 -44.10 26.37
CA CYS A 142 -3.60 -45.22 25.74
C CYS A 142 -4.59 -44.72 24.68
N SER A 143 -4.79 -45.47 23.59
CA SER A 143 -5.90 -45.24 22.66
C SER A 143 -7.00 -46.26 22.92
N LEU A 144 -8.22 -45.77 23.11
CA LEU A 144 -9.43 -46.55 23.31
C LEU A 144 -10.15 -46.72 21.97
N HIS A 145 -10.30 -47.97 21.53
CA HIS A 145 -11.10 -48.38 20.36
C HIS A 145 -12.32 -49.19 20.81
N GLU A 146 -13.29 -49.50 19.92
CA GLU A 146 -14.49 -50.33 20.16
C GLU A 146 -14.32 -51.51 21.14
N ASP A 147 -13.35 -52.40 20.91
CA ASP A 147 -13.19 -53.60 21.76
C ASP A 147 -11.82 -53.71 22.45
N ARG A 148 -10.93 -52.72 22.29
CA ARG A 148 -9.54 -52.81 22.74
C ARG A 148 -8.96 -51.49 23.23
N VAL A 149 -8.06 -51.61 24.20
CA VAL A 149 -7.21 -50.51 24.68
C VAL A 149 -5.79 -50.78 24.21
N THR A 150 -5.20 -49.87 23.45
CA THR A 150 -3.81 -49.94 22.99
C THR A 150 -2.95 -48.96 23.78
N LEU A 151 -1.82 -49.40 24.31
CA LEU A 151 -0.86 -48.51 24.97
C LEU A 151 0.00 -47.82 23.89
N LEU A 152 0.01 -46.49 23.87
CA LEU A 152 0.81 -45.71 22.93
C LEU A 152 2.17 -45.34 23.52
N LYS A 153 2.18 -44.81 24.75
CA LYS A 153 3.42 -44.33 25.37
C LYS A 153 3.36 -44.39 26.89
N GLU A 154 4.52 -44.58 27.50
CA GLU A 154 4.69 -44.60 28.96
C GLU A 154 5.84 -43.64 29.34
N ILE A 155 5.58 -42.77 30.30
CA ILE A 155 6.50 -41.71 30.74
C ILE A 155 6.61 -41.78 32.26
N SER A 156 7.83 -41.66 32.79
CA SER A 156 8.07 -41.69 34.24
C SER A 156 7.72 -40.36 34.88
N THR A 157 6.90 -40.37 35.93
CA THR A 157 6.42 -39.17 36.64
C THR A 157 6.22 -39.44 38.12
N PRO A 158 6.21 -38.41 38.99
CA PRO A 158 5.71 -38.56 40.35
C PRO A 158 4.24 -39.03 40.36
N GLU A 159 3.78 -39.58 41.49
CA GLU A 159 2.41 -40.07 41.64
C GLU A 159 1.41 -38.92 41.37
N PRO A 160 0.61 -39.04 40.30
CA PRO A 160 -0.28 -37.96 39.89
C PRO A 160 -1.53 -37.93 40.75
N VAL A 161 -1.82 -36.77 41.34
CA VAL A 161 -3.03 -36.51 42.14
C VAL A 161 -4.14 -35.94 41.27
N SER A 162 -3.79 -35.01 40.37
CA SER A 162 -4.69 -34.41 39.37
C SER A 162 -3.96 -34.25 38.04
N MET A 163 -4.67 -34.35 36.92
CA MET A 163 -4.09 -34.23 35.58
C MET A 163 -5.08 -33.70 34.55
N ALA A 164 -4.56 -33.00 33.55
CA ALA A 164 -5.29 -32.63 32.33
C ALA A 164 -4.37 -32.77 31.12
N MET A 165 -4.95 -33.13 29.97
CA MET A 165 -4.21 -33.34 28.71
C MET A 165 -4.81 -32.49 27.59
N ASP A 166 -3.96 -31.85 26.81
CA ASP A 166 -4.31 -31.19 25.55
C ASP A 166 -3.22 -31.45 24.50
N GLY A 167 -3.60 -32.01 23.35
CA GLY A 167 -2.66 -32.31 22.28
C GLY A 167 -1.58 -33.29 22.73
N ASN A 168 -0.33 -32.86 22.65
CA ASN A 168 0.84 -33.62 23.10
C ASN A 168 1.26 -33.29 24.54
N TYR A 169 0.58 -32.38 25.23
CA TYR A 169 1.00 -31.89 26.54
C TYR A 169 0.07 -32.40 27.63
N VAL A 170 0.67 -32.85 28.74
CA VAL A 170 -0.05 -33.29 29.93
C VAL A 170 0.45 -32.44 31.10
N CYS A 171 -0.46 -31.72 31.74
CA CYS A 171 -0.18 -31.05 32.99
C CYS A 171 -0.56 -31.97 34.15
N VAL A 172 0.36 -32.14 35.09
CA VAL A 172 0.28 -33.10 36.19
C VAL A 172 0.56 -32.40 37.51
N ALA A 173 -0.28 -32.65 38.50
CA ALA A 173 -0.02 -32.33 39.88
C ALA A 173 0.55 -33.57 40.59
N GLY A 174 1.83 -33.53 40.96
CA GLY A 174 2.53 -34.60 41.66
C GLY A 174 2.36 -34.53 43.19
N GLN A 175 3.33 -35.00 43.96
CA GLN A 175 3.36 -34.81 45.42
C GLN A 175 4.05 -33.48 45.76
N GLY A 176 3.30 -32.37 45.65
CA GLY A 176 3.75 -31.04 46.08
C GLY A 176 4.38 -30.16 44.99
N GLN A 177 4.34 -30.56 43.73
CA GLN A 177 4.77 -29.75 42.59
C GLN A 177 3.92 -30.03 41.35
N TYR A 178 3.68 -29.00 40.54
CA TYR A 178 3.09 -29.15 39.23
C TYR A 178 4.17 -29.33 38.16
N CYS A 179 3.92 -30.15 37.14
CA CYS A 179 4.78 -30.26 35.97
C CYS A 179 3.98 -30.35 34.68
N VAL A 180 4.57 -29.88 33.58
CA VAL A 180 4.06 -30.05 32.22
C VAL A 180 4.96 -31.02 31.49
N LEU A 181 4.37 -32.04 30.90
CA LEU A 181 5.05 -33.10 30.18
C LEU A 181 4.69 -33.05 28.71
N ASN A 182 5.69 -33.11 27.84
CA ASN A 182 5.47 -33.35 26.43
C ASN A 182 5.52 -34.86 26.17
N VAL A 183 4.41 -35.42 25.69
CA VAL A 183 4.24 -36.85 25.42
C VAL A 183 5.11 -37.31 24.25
N GLU A 184 5.35 -36.46 23.26
CA GLU A 184 6.13 -36.80 22.07
C GLU A 184 7.63 -36.84 22.38
N THR A 185 8.17 -35.80 23.01
CA THR A 185 9.60 -35.70 23.33
C THR A 185 9.96 -36.40 24.63
N GLY A 186 9.00 -36.60 25.54
CA GLY A 186 9.24 -37.09 26.90
C GLY A 186 9.88 -36.04 27.82
N SER A 187 9.95 -34.77 27.42
CA SER A 187 10.51 -33.70 28.25
C SER A 187 9.53 -33.31 29.37
N SER A 188 10.05 -33.12 30.58
CA SER A 188 9.32 -32.60 31.74
C SER A 188 9.80 -31.19 32.07
N GLN A 189 8.85 -30.30 32.30
CA GLN A 189 9.10 -28.97 32.81
C GLN A 189 8.38 -28.80 34.15
N ASP A 190 9.17 -28.57 35.19
CA ASP A 190 8.64 -28.34 36.53
C ASP A 190 8.15 -26.90 36.67
N LEU A 191 7.02 -26.73 37.35
CA LEU A 191 6.39 -25.45 37.63
C LEU A 191 6.59 -25.08 39.11
N PHE A 192 5.68 -24.30 39.69
CA PHE A 192 5.75 -23.90 41.08
C PHE A 192 5.31 -25.02 42.05
N PRO A 193 5.90 -25.08 43.26
CA PRO A 193 5.51 -26.02 44.30
C PRO A 193 4.21 -25.61 44.99
N TYR A 194 3.51 -26.58 45.59
CA TYR A 194 2.35 -26.36 46.44
C TYR A 194 2.38 -27.28 47.66
N ASP A 195 1.69 -26.90 48.73
CA ASP A 195 1.58 -27.72 49.93
C ASP A 195 0.47 -28.77 49.75
N HIS A 196 0.90 -30.03 49.58
CA HIS A 196 0.02 -31.18 49.37
C HIS A 196 -0.81 -31.57 50.60
N ILE A 197 -0.53 -30.98 51.77
CA ILE A 197 -1.26 -31.24 53.02
C ILE A 197 -2.46 -30.31 53.16
N THR A 198 -2.29 -29.04 52.78
CA THR A 198 -3.30 -28.00 53.00
C THR A 198 -4.14 -27.71 51.76
N VAL A 199 -3.59 -27.88 50.56
CA VAL A 199 -4.27 -27.51 49.31
C VAL A 199 -4.46 -28.73 48.43
N TYR A 200 -5.70 -28.97 48.01
CA TYR A 200 -5.98 -29.95 46.96
C TYR A 200 -5.62 -29.37 45.59
N PRO A 201 -4.76 -30.04 44.80
CA PRO A 201 -4.32 -29.50 43.51
C PRO A 201 -5.42 -29.64 42.45
N HIS A 202 -5.82 -28.52 41.86
CA HIS A 202 -6.71 -28.51 40.71
C HIS A 202 -5.93 -28.24 39.43
N VAL A 203 -6.13 -29.09 38.42
CA VAL A 203 -5.59 -28.91 37.07
C VAL A 203 -6.75 -28.98 36.08
N LYS A 204 -6.97 -27.91 35.33
CA LYS A 204 -8.00 -27.87 34.28
C LYS A 204 -7.45 -27.27 33.00
N ARG A 205 -7.86 -27.80 31.85
CA ARG A 205 -7.60 -27.21 30.55
C ARG A 205 -8.51 -26.00 30.34
N ILE A 206 -7.97 -24.91 29.78
CA ILE A 206 -8.74 -23.70 29.42
C ILE A 206 -8.72 -23.47 27.92
N ALA A 207 -7.54 -23.48 27.32
CA ALA A 207 -7.36 -23.28 25.89
C ALA A 207 -6.37 -24.30 25.33
N LYS A 208 -6.11 -24.21 24.02
CA LYS A 208 -5.09 -25.04 23.39
C LYS A 208 -3.74 -24.74 24.06
N GLU A 209 -3.11 -25.78 24.59
CA GLU A 209 -1.82 -25.74 25.28
C GLU A 209 -1.80 -24.82 26.52
N GLU A 210 -2.95 -24.51 27.12
CA GLU A 210 -3.08 -23.63 28.29
C GLU A 210 -3.90 -24.29 29.41
N PHE A 211 -3.34 -24.30 30.63
CA PHE A 211 -3.91 -24.95 31.82
C PHE A 211 -4.10 -23.96 32.99
N LEU A 212 -5.20 -24.13 33.73
CA LEU A 212 -5.47 -23.48 35.01
C LEU A 212 -4.95 -24.35 36.15
N LEU A 213 -4.14 -23.75 37.02
CA LEU A 213 -3.58 -24.40 38.20
C LEU A 213 -3.99 -23.64 39.47
N ALA A 214 -4.28 -24.39 40.53
CA ALA A 214 -4.44 -23.82 41.86
C ALA A 214 -3.06 -23.46 42.44
N GLY A 215 -2.77 -22.16 42.48
CA GLY A 215 -1.57 -21.56 43.04
C GLY A 215 -1.67 -21.29 44.55
N PRO A 216 -0.53 -21.01 45.20
CA PRO A 216 -0.51 -20.66 46.62
C PRO A 216 -1.27 -19.36 46.90
N GLY A 217 -1.90 -19.26 48.07
CA GLY A 217 -2.63 -18.05 48.48
C GLY A 217 -3.95 -17.83 47.76
N ASN A 218 -4.65 -18.92 47.39
CA ASN A 218 -5.92 -18.87 46.67
C ASN A 218 -5.78 -18.14 45.31
N LEU A 219 -4.70 -18.42 44.58
CA LEU A 219 -4.49 -17.89 43.23
C LEU A 219 -4.83 -18.93 42.17
N GLY A 220 -5.38 -18.48 41.05
CA GLY A 220 -5.55 -19.26 39.82
C GLY A 220 -4.46 -18.87 38.83
N MET A 221 -3.47 -19.73 38.64
CA MET A 221 -2.36 -19.49 37.72
C MET A 221 -2.67 -20.08 36.35
N PHE A 222 -2.47 -19.29 35.29
CA PHE A 222 -2.52 -19.75 33.92
C PHE A 222 -1.13 -20.18 33.48
N VAL A 223 -0.99 -21.38 32.94
CA VAL A 223 0.31 -21.90 32.52
C VAL A 223 0.19 -22.53 31.14
N THR A 224 1.04 -22.07 30.22
CA THR A 224 1.15 -22.63 28.87
C THR A 224 1.97 -23.92 28.86
N ALA A 225 1.97 -24.63 27.73
CA ALA A 225 2.80 -25.81 27.51
C ALA A 225 4.32 -25.55 27.69
N ALA A 226 4.76 -24.30 27.54
CA ALA A 226 6.13 -23.87 27.78
C ALA A 226 6.42 -23.51 29.26
N GLY A 227 5.46 -23.72 30.16
CA GLY A 227 5.58 -23.40 31.59
C GLY A 227 5.57 -21.90 31.91
N ILE A 228 5.05 -21.06 31.03
CA ILE A 228 5.00 -19.60 31.19
C ILE A 228 3.56 -19.16 31.44
N SER A 229 3.38 -18.12 32.27
CA SER A 229 2.10 -17.46 32.49
C SER A 229 2.00 -16.24 31.57
N GLU A 230 1.11 -16.28 30.59
CA GLU A 230 0.84 -15.13 29.71
C GLU A 230 -0.25 -14.21 30.27
N ARG A 231 -1.19 -14.78 31.03
CA ARG A 231 -2.27 -14.05 31.69
C ARG A 231 -1.93 -13.75 33.15
N PRO A 232 -2.46 -12.66 33.73
CA PRO A 232 -2.35 -12.42 35.16
C PRO A 232 -3.22 -13.42 35.93
N PRO A 233 -2.85 -13.77 37.18
CA PRO A 233 -3.56 -14.76 37.97
C PRO A 233 -4.86 -14.23 38.55
N ILE A 234 -5.86 -15.11 38.71
CA ILE A 234 -7.13 -14.77 39.35
C ILE A 234 -7.02 -14.99 40.86
N GLN A 235 -7.42 -14.00 41.66
CA GLN A 235 -7.52 -14.16 43.11
C GLN A 235 -8.88 -14.77 43.46
N TRP A 236 -8.88 -15.98 44.03
CA TRP A 236 -10.07 -16.57 44.64
C TRP A 236 -10.32 -15.91 46.00
N THR A 237 -11.61 -15.71 46.31
CA THR A 237 -12.04 -15.14 47.59
C THR A 237 -11.88 -16.11 48.76
N GLU A 238 -12.00 -17.41 48.50
CA GLU A 238 -12.02 -18.49 49.48
C GLU A 238 -11.36 -19.75 48.88
N GLU A 239 -11.06 -20.73 49.73
CA GLU A 239 -10.61 -22.05 49.28
C GLU A 239 -11.69 -22.73 48.45
N ILE A 240 -11.30 -23.19 47.26
CA ILE A 240 -12.20 -23.80 46.29
C ILE A 240 -12.25 -25.31 46.49
N SER A 241 -13.44 -25.90 46.33
CA SER A 241 -13.65 -27.35 46.35
C SER A 241 -13.55 -27.94 44.95
N ALA A 242 -14.01 -27.21 43.94
CA ALA A 242 -13.92 -27.61 42.54
C ALA A 242 -13.90 -26.39 41.61
N VAL A 243 -13.34 -26.59 40.43
CA VAL A 243 -13.23 -25.56 39.38
C VAL A 243 -13.60 -26.14 38.02
N SER A 244 -14.34 -25.36 37.23
CA SER A 244 -14.70 -25.66 35.86
C SER A 244 -14.55 -24.42 34.98
N TYR A 245 -14.33 -24.65 33.70
CA TYR A 245 -14.17 -23.62 32.69
C TYR A 245 -15.35 -23.65 31.72
N TYR A 246 -15.93 -22.48 31.47
CA TYR A 246 -16.96 -22.25 30.46
C TYR A 246 -16.68 -20.90 29.83
N HIS A 247 -16.13 -20.86 28.63
CA HIS A 247 -15.68 -19.62 27.99
C HIS A 247 -16.76 -18.51 28.00
N PRO A 248 -16.44 -17.25 28.40
CA PRO A 248 -15.18 -16.71 28.93
C PRO A 248 -15.09 -16.74 30.48
N TYR A 249 -15.87 -17.56 31.16
CA TYR A 249 -15.99 -17.63 32.61
C TYR A 249 -15.24 -18.82 33.24
N ILE A 250 -14.69 -18.59 34.43
CA ILE A 250 -14.25 -19.64 35.35
C ILE A 250 -15.27 -19.75 36.49
N ILE A 251 -15.75 -20.96 36.71
CA ILE A 251 -16.72 -21.27 37.73
C ILE A 251 -16.00 -22.00 38.85
N THR A 252 -16.03 -21.44 40.05
CA THR A 252 -15.52 -22.07 41.25
C THR A 252 -16.63 -22.39 42.22
N ILE A 253 -16.49 -23.50 42.92
CA ILE A 253 -17.40 -23.91 43.96
C ILE A 253 -16.71 -23.85 45.31
N THR A 254 -17.44 -23.31 46.27
CA THR A 254 -17.11 -23.33 47.70
C THR A 254 -18.23 -24.05 48.45
N SER A 255 -18.04 -24.29 49.74
CA SER A 255 -19.01 -24.99 50.58
C SER A 255 -20.41 -24.36 50.61
N GLN A 256 -20.55 -23.06 50.30
CA GLN A 256 -21.84 -22.33 50.34
C GLN A 256 -22.18 -21.59 49.05
N PHE A 257 -21.20 -21.27 48.21
CA PHE A 257 -21.40 -20.40 47.05
C PHE A 257 -20.75 -20.95 45.80
N ILE A 258 -21.42 -20.77 44.67
CA ILE A 258 -20.86 -20.87 43.33
C ILE A 258 -20.45 -19.45 42.92
N ARG A 259 -19.20 -19.28 42.51
CA ARG A 259 -18.63 -17.99 42.12
C ARG A 259 -18.18 -18.05 40.67
N ILE A 260 -18.50 -17.00 39.92
CA ILE A 260 -18.25 -16.90 38.49
C ILE A 260 -17.29 -15.73 38.26
N TYR A 261 -16.07 -16.06 37.85
CA TYR A 261 -15.03 -15.10 37.50
C TYR A 261 -14.98 -14.97 35.98
N SER A 262 -14.74 -13.77 35.46
CA SER A 262 -14.46 -13.58 34.04
C SER A 262 -12.97 -13.70 33.77
N LEU A 263 -12.61 -14.34 32.67
CA LEU A 263 -11.22 -14.43 32.21
C LEU A 263 -10.66 -13.12 31.66
N ILE A 264 -11.55 -12.21 31.27
CA ILE A 264 -11.20 -10.99 30.56
C ILE A 264 -10.63 -9.96 31.56
N ASP A 265 -11.37 -9.69 32.63
CA ASP A 265 -11.00 -8.72 33.66
C ASP A 265 -10.53 -9.36 34.97
N GLN A 266 -10.59 -10.70 35.08
CA GLN A 266 -10.23 -11.48 36.28
C GLN A 266 -11.05 -11.13 37.53
N GLN A 267 -12.23 -10.51 37.36
CA GLN A 267 -13.09 -10.13 38.47
C GLN A 267 -14.27 -11.08 38.64
N LEU A 268 -14.78 -11.13 39.87
CA LEU A 268 -16.01 -11.84 40.23
C LEU A 268 -17.22 -11.12 39.64
N LYS A 269 -17.97 -11.79 38.76
CA LYS A 269 -19.17 -11.26 38.09
C LYS A 269 -20.45 -11.58 38.85
N GLN A 270 -20.56 -12.83 39.29
CA GLN A 270 -21.78 -13.35 39.89
C GLN A 270 -21.46 -14.33 41.02
N THR A 271 -22.26 -14.26 42.07
CA THR A 271 -22.26 -15.22 43.18
C THR A 271 -23.64 -15.83 43.31
N LEU A 272 -23.72 -17.16 43.30
CA LEU A 272 -24.94 -17.94 43.46
C LEU A 272 -24.85 -18.72 44.76
N HIS A 273 -25.92 -18.73 45.54
CA HIS A 273 -25.97 -19.51 46.78
C HIS A 273 -26.27 -20.98 46.47
N PHE A 274 -25.38 -21.88 46.88
CA PHE A 274 -25.51 -23.33 46.74
C PHE A 274 -24.81 -24.03 47.91
N ALA A 275 -25.60 -24.42 48.91
CA ALA A 275 -25.08 -25.03 50.12
C ALA A 275 -24.64 -26.48 49.88
N GLY A 276 -23.43 -26.81 50.33
CA GLY A 276 -22.86 -28.16 50.24
C GLY A 276 -22.31 -28.52 48.86
N GLY A 277 -21.94 -27.54 48.04
CA GLY A 277 -21.34 -27.80 46.73
C GLY A 277 -19.96 -28.44 46.84
N GLU A 278 -19.80 -29.59 46.18
CA GLU A 278 -18.54 -30.36 46.19
C GLU A 278 -17.96 -30.50 44.79
N LEU A 279 -18.80 -30.59 43.75
CA LEU A 279 -18.38 -30.98 42.41
C LEU A 279 -18.97 -30.05 41.33
N VAL A 280 -18.17 -29.73 40.32
CA VAL A 280 -18.59 -29.03 39.09
C VAL A 280 -17.95 -29.67 37.88
N GLY A 281 -18.69 -29.74 36.78
CA GLY A 281 -18.16 -30.14 35.49
C GLY A 281 -18.87 -29.46 34.33
N ASN A 282 -18.13 -29.26 33.24
CA ASN A 282 -18.64 -28.87 31.94
C ASN A 282 -18.61 -30.10 31.02
N PHE A 283 -19.76 -30.44 30.45
CA PHE A 283 -19.93 -31.60 29.58
C PHE A 283 -20.60 -31.13 28.29
N ASP A 284 -19.80 -30.96 27.24
CA ASP A 284 -20.27 -30.50 25.93
C ASP A 284 -21.12 -29.21 25.99
N GLY A 285 -20.77 -28.29 26.90
CA GLY A 285 -21.47 -27.01 27.11
C GLY A 285 -22.59 -27.05 28.15
N GLN A 286 -22.95 -28.22 28.68
CA GLN A 286 -23.84 -28.33 29.83
C GLN A 286 -23.04 -28.30 31.14
N LEU A 287 -23.35 -27.32 31.99
CA LEU A 287 -22.71 -27.19 33.29
C LEU A 287 -23.62 -27.80 34.36
N TYR A 288 -23.07 -28.77 35.08
CA TYR A 288 -23.74 -29.35 36.23
C TYR A 288 -22.91 -29.12 37.48
N VAL A 289 -23.63 -28.99 38.58
CA VAL A 289 -23.10 -28.77 39.92
C VAL A 289 -23.77 -29.78 40.84
N ALA A 290 -22.96 -30.48 41.64
CA ALA A 290 -23.48 -31.46 42.59
C ALA A 290 -23.07 -31.11 44.01
N ALA A 291 -24.04 -31.25 44.91
CA ALA A 291 -23.80 -31.45 46.33
C ALA A 291 -23.84 -32.95 46.63
N SER A 292 -23.56 -33.32 47.88
CA SER A 292 -23.57 -34.72 48.32
C SER A 292 -24.86 -35.49 48.03
N SER A 293 -26.02 -34.81 47.89
CA SER A 293 -27.33 -35.46 47.67
C SER A 293 -28.22 -34.79 46.63
N CYS A 294 -27.74 -33.75 45.92
CA CYS A 294 -28.52 -33.06 44.90
C CYS A 294 -27.65 -32.65 43.71
N VAL A 295 -28.25 -32.60 42.52
CA VAL A 295 -27.61 -32.14 41.28
C VAL A 295 -28.42 -30.99 40.71
N SER A 296 -27.74 -29.90 40.35
CA SER A 296 -28.31 -28.72 39.71
C SER A 296 -27.56 -28.42 38.42
N CYS A 297 -28.24 -27.83 37.45
CA CYS A 297 -27.64 -27.35 36.22
C CYS A 297 -27.45 -25.83 36.29
N LEU A 298 -26.28 -25.35 35.85
CA LEU A 298 -25.99 -23.94 35.64
C LEU A 298 -26.28 -23.60 34.18
N MET A 299 -27.42 -22.96 33.94
CA MET A 299 -27.83 -22.57 32.60
C MET A 299 -27.19 -21.23 32.22
N PRO A 300 -26.38 -21.16 31.15
CA PRO A 300 -25.86 -19.89 30.66
C PRO A 300 -27.02 -19.03 30.15
N GLN A 301 -27.05 -17.75 30.51
CA GLN A 301 -27.98 -16.82 29.89
C GLN A 301 -27.61 -16.62 28.41
N PRO A 302 -28.58 -16.37 27.52
CA PRO A 302 -28.28 -16.03 26.13
C PRO A 302 -27.25 -14.91 26.05
N TRP A 303 -26.17 -15.14 25.30
CA TRP A 303 -25.05 -14.19 25.23
C TRP A 303 -25.51 -12.81 24.73
N THR A 304 -26.59 -12.72 23.93
CA THR A 304 -27.18 -11.45 23.49
C THR A 304 -27.66 -10.58 24.65
N MET A 305 -28.32 -11.17 25.65
CA MET A 305 -28.75 -10.45 26.86
C MET A 305 -27.55 -10.04 27.71
N GLN A 306 -26.51 -10.88 27.77
CA GLN A 306 -25.29 -10.55 28.49
C GLN A 306 -24.55 -9.38 27.83
N VAL A 307 -24.47 -9.36 26.50
CA VAL A 307 -23.89 -8.25 25.72
C VAL A 307 -24.68 -6.95 25.96
N GLU A 308 -26.01 -6.99 25.93
CA GLU A 308 -26.83 -5.80 26.20
C GLU A 308 -26.59 -5.26 27.62
N ALA A 309 -26.57 -6.13 28.63
CA ALA A 309 -26.29 -5.76 30.01
C ALA A 309 -24.86 -5.20 30.19
N LEU A 310 -23.87 -5.77 29.49
CA LEU A 310 -22.50 -5.28 29.48
C LEU A 310 -22.41 -3.89 28.85
N MET A 311 -23.12 -3.66 27.75
CA MET A 311 -23.19 -2.36 27.07
C MET A 311 -23.88 -1.29 27.92
N GLU A 312 -24.94 -1.64 28.67
CA GLU A 312 -25.55 -0.74 29.66
C GLU A 312 -24.63 -0.39 30.83
N SER A 313 -23.71 -1.30 31.17
CA SER A 313 -22.67 -1.06 32.19
C SER A 313 -21.39 -0.41 31.65
N GLU A 314 -21.39 -0.01 30.37
CA GLU A 314 -20.26 0.61 29.66
C GLU A 314 -18.98 -0.27 29.59
N ARG A 315 -19.12 -1.59 29.81
CA ARG A 315 -18.02 -2.56 29.75
C ARG A 315 -17.85 -3.12 28.35
N VAL A 316 -17.41 -2.26 27.45
CA VAL A 316 -17.38 -2.50 26.00
C VAL A 316 -16.48 -3.66 25.58
N GLU A 317 -15.27 -3.75 26.15
CA GLU A 317 -14.27 -4.76 25.76
C GLU A 317 -14.78 -6.19 26.00
N GLU A 318 -15.40 -6.41 27.16
CA GLU A 318 -16.00 -7.70 27.50
C GLU A 318 -17.17 -8.06 26.59
N ALA A 319 -17.98 -7.07 26.21
CA ALA A 319 -19.11 -7.28 25.31
C ALA A 319 -18.63 -7.72 23.93
N VAL A 320 -17.55 -7.10 23.42
CA VAL A 320 -16.96 -7.42 22.11
C VAL A 320 -16.33 -8.81 22.12
N GLU A 321 -15.52 -9.15 23.12
CA GLU A 321 -14.91 -10.47 23.21
C GLU A 321 -15.95 -11.58 23.37
N LEU A 322 -16.99 -11.36 24.18
CA LEU A 322 -18.10 -12.31 24.34
C LEU A 322 -18.82 -12.54 23.00
N ALA A 323 -19.04 -11.47 22.24
CA ALA A 323 -19.67 -11.58 20.92
C ALA A 323 -18.79 -12.38 19.96
N GLU A 324 -17.49 -12.09 19.86
CA GLU A 324 -16.56 -12.75 18.93
C GLU A 324 -16.44 -14.27 19.16
N HIS A 325 -16.43 -14.70 20.42
CA HIS A 325 -16.26 -16.10 20.79
C HIS A 325 -17.57 -16.89 20.84
N SER A 326 -18.72 -16.22 20.95
CA SER A 326 -20.03 -16.89 20.97
C SER A 326 -20.31 -17.65 19.69
N GLY A 327 -19.78 -17.20 18.55
CA GLY A 327 -20.15 -17.70 17.22
C GLY A 327 -21.64 -17.47 16.94
N ALA A 328 -22.12 -17.76 15.73
CA ALA A 328 -23.54 -17.58 15.37
C ALA A 328 -24.49 -18.62 16.06
N VAL A 329 -24.20 -19.01 17.31
CA VAL A 329 -24.98 -19.98 18.07
C VAL A 329 -26.37 -19.40 18.33
N GLY A 330 -27.38 -20.06 17.74
CA GLY A 330 -28.79 -19.70 17.88
C GLY A 330 -29.32 -18.68 16.87
N MET A 331 -28.53 -18.26 15.87
CA MET A 331 -28.97 -17.30 14.84
C MET A 331 -28.32 -17.54 13.47
N SER A 332 -28.78 -16.85 12.42
CA SER A 332 -28.15 -16.93 11.10
C SER A 332 -26.82 -16.17 11.07
N GLN A 333 -25.90 -16.56 10.17
CA GLN A 333 -24.60 -15.90 10.03
C GLN A 333 -24.75 -14.40 9.69
N GLU A 334 -25.77 -14.02 8.91
CA GLU A 334 -26.07 -12.64 8.55
C GLU A 334 -26.56 -11.82 9.76
N GLN A 335 -27.45 -12.40 10.57
CA GLN A 335 -27.95 -11.77 11.80
C GLN A 335 -26.81 -11.56 12.80
N TYR A 336 -25.94 -12.56 12.95
CA TYR A 336 -24.75 -12.46 13.78
C TYR A 336 -23.81 -11.34 13.32
N GLN A 337 -23.51 -11.27 12.02
CA GLN A 337 -22.66 -10.21 11.47
C GLN A 337 -23.28 -8.82 11.66
N HIS A 338 -24.60 -8.69 11.45
CA HIS A 338 -25.31 -7.43 11.68
C HIS A 338 -25.23 -7.02 13.16
N LEU A 339 -25.46 -7.95 14.09
CA LEU A 339 -25.39 -7.69 15.52
C LEU A 339 -23.98 -7.30 15.95
N CYS A 340 -22.95 -8.02 15.50
CA CYS A 340 -21.55 -7.70 15.79
C CYS A 340 -21.14 -6.34 15.22
N ARG A 341 -21.58 -5.99 14.01
CA ARG A 341 -21.37 -4.63 13.47
C ARG A 341 -22.03 -3.59 14.35
N THR A 342 -23.31 -3.76 14.66
CA THR A 342 -24.06 -2.83 15.52
C THR A 342 -23.39 -2.67 16.89
N LEU A 343 -22.90 -3.77 17.48
CA LEU A 343 -22.16 -3.77 18.73
C LEU A 343 -20.87 -2.95 18.63
N LEU A 344 -20.05 -3.16 17.60
CA LEU A 344 -18.82 -2.41 17.35
C LEU A 344 -19.08 -0.92 17.13
N GLN A 345 -20.16 -0.56 16.43
CA GLN A 345 -20.56 0.83 16.25
C GLN A 345 -20.91 1.48 17.60
N ARG A 346 -21.77 0.84 18.41
CA ARG A 346 -22.14 1.31 19.76
C ARG A 346 -20.90 1.40 20.68
N ALA A 347 -20.02 0.41 20.62
CA ALA A 347 -18.75 0.35 21.34
C ALA A 347 -17.88 1.58 21.06
N GLY A 348 -17.71 1.92 19.77
CA GLY A 348 -16.96 3.10 19.38
C GLY A 348 -17.55 4.41 19.93
N PHE A 349 -18.89 4.55 19.97
CA PHE A 349 -19.53 5.73 20.54
C PHE A 349 -19.37 5.83 22.07
N VAL A 350 -19.38 4.71 22.79
CA VAL A 350 -19.10 4.70 24.24
C VAL A 350 -17.64 5.10 24.50
N LYS A 351 -16.69 4.57 23.74
CA LYS A 351 -15.26 4.93 23.85
C LYS A 351 -15.00 6.39 23.47
N LEU A 352 -15.72 6.91 22.47
CA LEU A 352 -15.70 8.32 22.12
C LEU A 352 -16.19 9.20 23.28
N ALA A 353 -17.26 8.80 23.98
CA ALA A 353 -17.76 9.52 25.16
C ALA A 353 -16.75 9.55 26.33
N HIS A 354 -15.91 8.52 26.45
CA HIS A 354 -14.82 8.44 27.42
C HIS A 354 -13.52 9.16 26.98
N ALA A 355 -13.52 9.82 25.81
CA ALA A 355 -12.35 10.44 25.19
C ALA A 355 -11.20 9.46 24.83
N GLU A 356 -11.50 8.18 24.66
CA GLU A 356 -10.54 7.15 24.23
C GLU A 356 -10.53 7.05 22.70
N PHE A 357 -9.95 8.07 22.05
CA PHE A 357 -10.03 8.25 20.59
C PHE A 357 -9.39 7.14 19.75
N SER A 358 -8.26 6.57 20.19
CA SER A 358 -7.56 5.51 19.45
C SER A 358 -8.38 4.23 19.35
N GLN A 359 -8.98 3.80 20.47
CA GLN A 359 -9.85 2.63 20.51
C GLN A 359 -11.17 2.88 19.77
N ALA A 360 -11.73 4.08 19.90
CA ALA A 360 -12.91 4.48 19.13
C ALA A 360 -12.67 4.37 17.61
N GLN A 361 -11.49 4.79 17.13
CA GLN A 361 -11.09 4.65 15.73
C GLN A 361 -11.13 3.20 15.24
N GLU A 362 -10.55 2.30 16.04
CA GLU A 362 -10.47 0.88 15.71
C GLU A 362 -11.89 0.30 15.61
N TYR A 363 -12.73 0.55 16.61
CA TYR A 363 -14.11 0.07 16.61
C TYR A 363 -14.95 0.66 15.47
N PHE A 364 -14.79 1.94 15.13
CA PHE A 364 -15.50 2.55 14.00
C PHE A 364 -15.07 1.97 12.65
N SER A 365 -13.78 1.69 12.47
CA SER A 365 -13.26 1.06 11.25
C SER A 365 -13.74 -0.39 11.11
N ARG A 366 -13.70 -1.18 12.19
CA ARG A 366 -14.17 -2.58 12.21
C ARG A 366 -15.70 -2.69 12.10
N GLY A 367 -16.42 -1.74 12.68
CA GLY A 367 -17.89 -1.67 12.68
C GLY A 367 -18.48 -1.04 11.41
N ALA A 368 -17.65 -0.48 10.53
CA ALA A 368 -18.08 0.24 9.33
C ALA A 368 -19.21 1.25 9.63
N VAL A 369 -18.96 2.17 10.56
CA VAL A 369 -19.93 3.22 10.93
C VAL A 369 -20.24 4.13 9.74
N ASP A 370 -21.51 4.49 9.58
CA ASP A 370 -21.89 5.57 8.66
C ASP A 370 -21.32 6.89 9.19
N ILE A 371 -20.43 7.51 8.42
CA ILE A 371 -19.71 8.74 8.77
C ILE A 371 -20.69 9.87 9.13
N ARG A 372 -21.92 9.87 8.59
CA ARG A 372 -22.94 10.89 8.88
C ARG A 372 -23.45 10.83 10.32
N GLU A 373 -23.48 9.65 10.95
CA GLU A 373 -23.80 9.51 12.38
C GLU A 373 -22.75 10.24 13.24
N LEU A 374 -21.47 10.16 12.86
CA LEU A 374 -20.40 10.89 13.53
C LEU A 374 -20.46 12.39 13.25
N LEU A 375 -20.67 12.80 11.99
CA LEU A 375 -20.76 14.22 11.63
C LEU A 375 -21.95 14.93 12.30
N CYS A 376 -23.06 14.23 12.52
CA CYS A 376 -24.24 14.77 13.22
C CYS A 376 -23.93 15.19 14.68
N LEU A 377 -22.93 14.58 15.33
CA LEU A 377 -22.52 14.94 16.69
C LEU A 377 -21.77 16.28 16.76
N PHE A 378 -21.28 16.79 15.62
CA PHE A 378 -20.52 18.03 15.54
C PHE A 378 -21.36 19.11 14.83
N PRO A 379 -21.85 20.11 15.57
CA PRO A 379 -22.75 21.12 15.00
C PRO A 379 -22.04 21.91 13.88
N GLY A 380 -22.72 22.05 12.73
CA GLY A 380 -22.25 22.84 11.59
C GLY A 380 -21.37 22.09 10.58
N LEU A 381 -20.95 20.85 10.84
CA LEU A 381 -20.12 20.07 9.90
C LEU A 381 -20.94 19.43 8.78
N LEU A 382 -22.12 18.88 9.10
CA LEU A 382 -23.02 18.28 8.11
C LEU A 382 -23.60 19.35 7.19
N PRO A 383 -23.63 19.14 5.85
CA PRO A 383 -24.26 20.10 4.95
C PRO A 383 -25.77 20.20 5.18
N GLU A 384 -26.33 21.42 5.11
CA GLU A 384 -27.77 21.70 5.20
C GLU A 384 -28.56 21.01 4.08
N SER A 385 -27.89 20.64 2.99
CA SER A 385 -28.49 19.90 1.88
C SER A 385 -28.79 18.43 2.17
N VAL A 386 -28.27 17.87 3.27
CA VAL A 386 -28.40 16.44 3.58
C VAL A 386 -29.39 16.25 4.74
N GLU A 387 -30.56 15.71 4.43
CA GLU A 387 -31.49 15.20 5.45
C GLU A 387 -31.00 13.83 5.94
N PHE A 388 -30.32 13.81 7.09
CA PHE A 388 -29.87 12.57 7.72
C PHE A 388 -30.76 12.21 8.92
N ILE A 389 -31.28 10.98 8.92
CA ILE A 389 -32.06 10.42 10.02
C ILE A 389 -31.19 9.37 10.72
N ARG A 390 -31.02 9.52 12.04
CA ARG A 390 -30.26 8.56 12.86
C ARG A 390 -30.88 7.17 12.78
N SER A 391 -30.02 6.17 12.86
CA SER A 391 -30.38 4.75 12.88
C SER A 391 -31.41 4.40 13.97
N GLN A 392 -32.31 3.45 13.64
CA GLN A 392 -33.30 2.89 14.56
C GLN A 392 -33.07 1.39 14.67
N PRO A 393 -32.75 0.84 15.87
CA PRO A 393 -32.60 1.50 17.17
C PRO A 393 -31.38 2.43 17.25
N PRO A 394 -31.37 3.43 18.17
CA PRO A 394 -30.29 4.40 18.26
C PRO A 394 -28.97 3.76 18.69
N LEU A 395 -27.90 4.04 17.95
CA LEU A 395 -26.53 3.58 18.28
C LEU A 395 -25.96 4.31 19.51
N HIS A 396 -26.39 5.54 19.78
CA HIS A 396 -25.98 6.32 20.93
C HIS A 396 -27.09 7.27 21.41
N HIS A 397 -27.03 7.64 22.68
CA HIS A 397 -27.92 8.65 23.29
C HIS A 397 -27.32 10.06 23.29
N MET A 398 -26.15 10.26 22.68
CA MET A 398 -25.49 11.57 22.61
C MET A 398 -26.23 12.51 21.65
N ALA A 399 -26.55 13.72 22.10
CA ALA A 399 -27.10 14.78 21.25
C ALA A 399 -25.97 15.49 20.50
N ASP A 400 -24.99 16.04 21.24
CA ASP A 400 -23.84 16.80 20.73
C ASP A 400 -22.53 16.38 21.43
N ILE A 401 -21.39 16.55 20.73
CA ILE A 401 -20.06 16.29 21.29
C ILE A 401 -19.73 17.19 22.48
N SER A 402 -20.26 18.41 22.51
CA SER A 402 -20.06 19.35 23.63
C SER A 402 -20.71 18.83 24.92
N GLN A 403 -21.85 18.15 24.79
CA GLN A 403 -22.53 17.52 25.93
C GLN A 403 -21.82 16.24 26.36
N ALA A 404 -21.36 15.42 25.40
CA ALA A 404 -20.58 14.22 25.68
C ALA A 404 -19.28 14.53 26.42
N MET A 405 -18.59 15.61 26.05
CA MET A 405 -17.33 16.06 26.65
C MET A 405 -17.50 16.96 27.89
N GLN A 406 -18.71 17.03 28.47
CA GLN A 406 -19.03 17.83 29.66
C GLN A 406 -18.67 19.33 29.53
N GLY A 407 -18.62 19.86 28.30
CA GLY A 407 -18.27 21.26 28.03
C GLY A 407 -16.77 21.59 28.03
N ASP A 408 -15.89 20.59 28.14
CA ASP A 408 -14.43 20.81 28.11
C ASP A 408 -13.95 21.18 26.69
N GLN A 409 -13.60 22.45 26.49
CA GLN A 409 -13.16 22.96 25.18
C GLN A 409 -11.90 22.26 24.63
N ILE A 410 -11.00 21.80 25.50
CA ILE A 410 -9.78 21.08 25.11
C ILE A 410 -10.15 19.72 24.51
N LYS A 411 -10.99 18.94 25.20
CA LYS A 411 -11.46 17.63 24.72
C LYS A 411 -12.29 17.75 23.45
N VAL A 412 -13.05 18.84 23.28
CA VAL A 412 -13.76 19.11 22.03
C VAL A 412 -12.79 19.35 20.87
N GLN A 413 -11.69 20.08 21.09
CA GLN A 413 -10.65 20.27 20.07
C GLN A 413 -9.90 18.96 19.75
N GLU A 414 -9.62 18.13 20.76
CA GLU A 414 -9.06 16.79 20.56
C GLU A 414 -10.02 15.88 19.79
N ALA A 415 -11.33 15.93 20.08
CA ALA A 415 -12.35 15.20 19.34
C ALA A 415 -12.47 15.67 17.88
N LYS A 416 -12.35 16.97 17.61
CA LYS A 416 -12.28 17.52 16.24
C LYS A 416 -11.02 17.06 15.51
N ALA A 417 -9.86 17.03 16.18
CA ALA A 417 -8.61 16.53 15.62
C ALA A 417 -8.68 15.02 15.32
N PHE A 418 -9.28 14.25 16.22
CA PHE A 418 -9.59 12.84 16.02
C PHE A 418 -10.49 12.63 14.80
N LEU A 419 -11.61 13.36 14.72
CA LEU A 419 -12.55 13.27 13.60
C LEU A 419 -11.84 13.56 12.27
N LEU A 420 -11.02 14.60 12.21
CA LEU A 420 -10.25 14.93 11.01
C LEU A 420 -9.32 13.80 10.57
N ASN A 421 -8.56 13.21 11.50
CA ASN A 421 -7.67 12.08 11.19
C ASN A 421 -8.47 10.85 10.72
N TYR A 422 -9.61 10.57 11.35
CA TYR A 422 -10.50 9.48 10.96
C TYR A 422 -11.08 9.69 9.56
N LEU A 423 -11.57 10.90 9.24
CA LEU A 423 -12.10 11.24 7.91
C LEU A 423 -11.04 11.12 6.81
N LEU A 424 -9.80 11.56 7.08
CA LEU A 424 -8.68 11.40 6.14
C LEU A 424 -8.36 9.93 5.87
N GLN A 425 -8.40 9.07 6.91
CA GLN A 425 -8.21 7.62 6.74
C GLN A 425 -9.37 6.98 5.97
N CYS A 426 -10.62 7.34 6.28
CA CYS A 426 -11.79 6.86 5.53
C CYS A 426 -11.69 7.21 4.05
N ARG A 427 -11.24 8.43 3.72
CA ARG A 427 -11.02 8.86 2.33
C ARG A 427 -9.95 8.03 1.60
N GLN A 428 -8.92 7.55 2.31
CA GLN A 428 -7.90 6.67 1.73
C GLN A 428 -8.40 5.24 1.50
N GLN A 429 -9.26 4.73 2.41
CA GLN A 429 -9.79 3.37 2.33
C GLN A 429 -10.91 3.25 1.29
N ASP A 430 -11.88 4.17 1.29
CA ASP A 430 -13.05 4.16 0.42
C ASP A 430 -13.34 5.53 -0.22
N PRO A 431 -12.78 5.84 -1.41
CA PRO A 431 -12.89 7.17 -2.04
C PRO A 431 -14.29 7.57 -2.51
N HIS A 432 -15.23 6.63 -2.62
CA HIS A 432 -16.54 6.83 -3.25
C HIS A 432 -17.70 6.98 -2.24
N SER A 433 -17.50 6.61 -0.98
CA SER A 433 -18.56 6.66 0.04
C SER A 433 -18.64 8.06 0.66
N PHE A 434 -19.80 8.72 0.58
CA PHE A 434 -20.10 10.02 1.20
C PHE A 434 -19.06 11.13 0.96
N ARG A 435 -18.52 11.19 -0.26
CA ARG A 435 -17.42 12.10 -0.64
C ARG A 435 -17.74 13.58 -0.41
N VAL A 436 -18.97 14.00 -0.65
CA VAL A 436 -19.38 15.41 -0.51
C VAL A 436 -19.39 15.84 0.96
N GLU A 437 -19.93 14.98 1.82
CA GLU A 437 -20.05 15.20 3.25
C GLU A 437 -18.68 15.15 3.93
N VAL A 438 -17.86 14.16 3.59
CA VAL A 438 -16.49 13.99 4.12
C VAL A 438 -15.60 15.16 3.73
N ASP A 439 -15.55 15.52 2.44
CA ASP A 439 -14.69 16.60 1.96
C ASP A 439 -15.15 17.96 2.50
N THR A 440 -16.47 18.20 2.60
CA THR A 440 -17.01 19.42 3.21
C THR A 440 -16.63 19.52 4.69
N ALA A 441 -16.75 18.42 5.45
CA ALA A 441 -16.39 18.39 6.87
C ALA A 441 -14.88 18.60 7.08
N ILE A 442 -14.02 17.97 6.26
CA ILE A 442 -12.57 18.17 6.31
C ILE A 442 -12.22 19.64 6.06
N ILE A 443 -12.79 20.28 5.03
CA ILE A 443 -12.53 21.69 4.72
C ILE A 443 -12.95 22.58 5.89
N LYS A 444 -14.13 22.34 6.49
CA LYS A 444 -14.62 23.12 7.64
C LYS A 444 -13.71 22.97 8.87
N LEU A 445 -13.26 21.75 9.16
CA LEU A 445 -12.37 21.45 10.29
C LEU A 445 -10.96 22.03 10.12
N GLU A 446 -10.40 21.94 8.92
CA GLU A 446 -9.07 22.50 8.61
C GLU A 446 -9.09 24.04 8.57
N ALA A 447 -10.22 24.63 8.14
CA ALA A 447 -10.39 26.08 8.18
C ALA A 447 -10.34 26.64 9.61
N GLU A 448 -10.84 25.91 10.60
CA GLU A 448 -10.77 26.30 12.01
C GLU A 448 -9.32 26.30 12.55
N LYS A 449 -8.48 25.35 12.11
CA LYS A 449 -7.10 25.20 12.59
C LYS A 449 -6.13 26.27 12.09
N LYS A 450 -6.46 26.95 10.98
CA LYS A 450 -5.56 27.91 10.29
C LYS A 450 -4.20 27.32 9.90
N SER A 451 -4.12 26.00 9.72
CA SER A 451 -2.94 25.27 9.26
C SER A 451 -2.76 25.38 7.74
N GLY A 452 -1.50 25.30 7.28
CA GLY A 452 -1.17 25.19 5.85
C GLY A 452 -1.60 23.86 5.22
N ASP A 453 -2.04 22.90 6.04
CA ASP A 453 -2.44 21.55 5.63
C ASP A 453 -3.69 21.54 4.74
N LEU A 454 -4.58 22.54 4.91
CA LEU A 454 -5.70 22.75 4.00
C LEU A 454 -5.23 22.94 2.55
N LEU A 455 -4.14 23.68 2.34
CA LEU A 455 -3.62 23.94 1.00
C LEU A 455 -3.05 22.67 0.36
N LEU A 456 -2.42 21.80 1.16
CA LEU A 456 -1.93 20.49 0.72
C LEU A 456 -3.09 19.56 0.38
N PHE A 457 -4.12 19.52 1.22
CA PHE A 457 -5.33 18.74 0.95
C PHE A 457 -6.01 19.16 -0.36
N LEU A 458 -6.09 20.47 -0.62
CA LEU A 458 -6.63 21.01 -1.87
C LEU A 458 -5.77 20.70 -3.11
N GLU A 459 -4.49 20.37 -2.94
CA GLU A 459 -3.59 19.99 -4.04
C GLU A 459 -3.65 18.50 -4.37
N CYS A 460 -4.10 17.66 -3.43
CA CYS A 460 -3.98 16.21 -3.52
C CYS A 460 -5.14 15.46 -4.22
N GLY A 461 -6.12 16.11 -4.84
CA GLY A 461 -7.04 15.37 -5.72
C GLY A 461 -8.33 16.06 -6.14
N GLU A 462 -9.18 15.28 -6.82
CA GLU A 462 -10.57 15.61 -7.10
C GLU A 462 -11.34 15.80 -5.78
N ILE A 463 -11.90 16.98 -5.55
CA ILE A 463 -12.67 17.31 -4.34
C ILE A 463 -14.12 17.46 -4.74
N ALA A 464 -15.02 16.80 -4.01
CA ALA A 464 -16.46 17.01 -4.16
C ALA A 464 -16.96 17.74 -2.92
N CYS A 465 -17.42 18.98 -3.03
CA CYS A 465 -17.85 19.73 -1.84
C CYS A 465 -19.09 20.59 -2.10
N SER A 466 -19.77 20.96 -1.01
CA SER A 466 -20.87 21.93 -1.03
C SER A 466 -20.32 23.36 -1.10
N LEU A 467 -20.16 23.85 -2.35
CA LEU A 467 -19.68 25.21 -2.65
C LEU A 467 -20.29 26.34 -1.78
N PRO A 468 -21.62 26.47 -1.60
CA PRO A 468 -22.19 27.62 -0.88
C PRO A 468 -21.84 27.64 0.62
N GLU A 469 -21.63 26.49 1.24
CA GLU A 469 -21.30 26.41 2.66
C GLU A 469 -19.80 26.57 2.91
N CYS A 470 -18.96 25.86 2.14
CA CYS A 470 -17.52 26.01 2.22
C CYS A 470 -17.08 27.46 1.98
N THR A 471 -17.77 28.17 1.08
CA THR A 471 -17.47 29.58 0.79
C THR A 471 -17.79 30.49 1.96
N ARG A 472 -18.97 30.34 2.60
CA ARG A 472 -19.34 31.10 3.82
C ARG A 472 -18.36 30.81 4.96
N TRP A 473 -18.08 29.53 5.20
CA TRP A 473 -17.21 29.11 6.29
C TRP A 473 -15.78 29.62 6.14
N LEU A 474 -15.20 29.52 4.93
CA LEU A 474 -13.86 30.04 4.64
C LEU A 474 -13.79 31.57 4.72
N THR A 475 -14.85 32.28 4.31
CA THR A 475 -14.91 33.74 4.47
C THR A 475 -14.98 34.17 5.92
N ASP A 476 -15.73 33.45 6.75
CA ASP A 476 -15.89 33.76 8.18
C ASP A 476 -14.56 33.54 8.94
N HIS A 477 -13.77 32.55 8.52
CA HIS A 477 -12.46 32.25 9.10
C HIS A 477 -11.30 33.05 8.49
N GLY A 478 -11.57 33.87 7.46
CA GLY A 478 -10.59 34.75 6.82
C GLY A 478 -9.57 34.04 5.90
N GLN A 479 -9.87 32.84 5.41
CA GLN A 479 -8.98 32.06 4.54
C GLN A 479 -9.38 32.20 3.07
N PHE A 480 -8.86 33.23 2.41
CA PHE A 480 -9.22 33.59 1.04
C PHE A 480 -8.32 32.91 -0.01
N VAL A 481 -7.07 32.58 0.33
CA VAL A 481 -6.18 31.80 -0.55
C VAL A 481 -6.68 30.37 -0.71
N ALA A 482 -7.12 29.74 0.39
CA ALA A 482 -7.74 28.42 0.35
C ALA A 482 -9.04 28.44 -0.46
N LEU A 483 -9.86 29.49 -0.32
CA LEU A 483 -11.06 29.70 -1.11
C LEU A 483 -10.77 29.82 -2.62
N ALA A 484 -9.76 30.60 -2.99
CA ALA A 484 -9.34 30.73 -4.39
C ALA A 484 -8.86 29.39 -4.97
N LYS A 485 -8.07 28.62 -4.20
CA LYS A 485 -7.66 27.26 -4.60
C LYS A 485 -8.84 26.29 -4.70
N LEU A 486 -9.82 26.37 -3.80
CA LEU A 486 -11.03 25.54 -3.86
C LEU A 486 -11.81 25.80 -5.15
N TYR A 487 -12.03 27.06 -5.50
CA TYR A 487 -12.67 27.43 -6.76
C TYR A 487 -11.89 26.94 -7.98
N ARG A 488 -10.56 26.94 -7.91
CA ARG A 488 -9.68 26.40 -8.97
C ARG A 488 -9.87 24.91 -9.16
N VAL A 489 -9.88 24.12 -8.09
CA VAL A 489 -10.08 22.66 -8.14
C VAL A 489 -11.46 22.30 -8.69
N LEU A 490 -12.49 23.08 -8.34
CA LEU A 490 -13.87 22.87 -8.79
C LEU A 490 -14.16 23.43 -10.19
N GLY A 491 -13.14 23.97 -10.87
CA GLY A 491 -13.25 24.49 -12.23
C GLY A 491 -13.91 25.86 -12.37
N ASN A 492 -14.27 26.54 -11.26
CA ASN A 492 -14.82 27.89 -11.30
C ASN A 492 -13.71 28.94 -11.28
N LEU A 493 -13.02 29.08 -12.41
CA LEU A 493 -11.84 29.94 -12.53
C LEU A 493 -12.19 31.44 -12.42
N GLU A 494 -13.40 31.87 -12.79
CA GLU A 494 -13.78 33.29 -12.70
C GLU A 494 -13.83 33.79 -11.26
N LYS A 495 -14.53 33.05 -10.39
CA LYS A 495 -14.62 33.38 -8.97
C LYS A 495 -13.26 33.28 -8.27
N SER A 496 -12.42 32.33 -8.68
CA SER A 496 -11.06 32.20 -8.17
C SER A 496 -10.23 33.46 -8.48
N LEU A 497 -10.23 33.91 -9.74
CA LEU A 497 -9.50 35.11 -10.17
C LEU A 497 -10.07 36.39 -9.54
N ASP A 498 -11.38 36.48 -9.33
CA ASP A 498 -11.98 37.61 -8.62
C ASP A 498 -11.54 37.68 -7.15
N VAL A 499 -11.46 36.55 -6.44
CA VAL A 499 -10.92 36.51 -5.06
C VAL A 499 -9.43 36.88 -5.05
N LEU A 500 -8.64 36.36 -5.99
CA LEU A 500 -7.21 36.67 -6.09
C LEU A 500 -6.95 38.13 -6.47
N THR A 501 -7.76 38.73 -7.34
CA THR A 501 -7.61 40.16 -7.67
C THR A 501 -7.97 41.05 -6.49
N ARG A 502 -8.95 40.67 -5.66
CA ARG A 502 -9.26 41.38 -4.40
C ARG A 502 -8.10 41.29 -3.39
N LEU A 503 -7.42 40.14 -3.33
CA LEU A 503 -6.20 39.96 -2.53
C LEU A 503 -5.03 40.81 -3.05
N VAL A 504 -4.80 40.83 -4.37
CA VAL A 504 -3.74 41.66 -4.98
C VAL A 504 -4.02 43.17 -4.85
N ARG A 505 -5.29 43.57 -4.78
CA ARG A 505 -5.70 44.96 -4.52
C ARG A 505 -5.64 45.36 -3.04
N GLU A 506 -5.24 44.44 -2.15
CA GLU A 506 -5.21 44.62 -0.70
C GLU A 506 -6.59 44.93 -0.06
N GLU A 507 -7.70 44.64 -0.74
CA GLU A 507 -9.05 44.79 -0.17
C GLU A 507 -9.34 43.76 0.93
N VAL A 508 -8.59 42.65 0.90
CA VAL A 508 -8.68 41.52 1.82
C VAL A 508 -7.27 41.07 2.17
N LYS A 509 -7.00 40.69 3.43
CA LYS A 509 -5.68 40.23 3.89
C LYS A 509 -5.73 38.76 4.28
N ASP A 510 -4.74 38.01 3.84
CA ASP A 510 -4.55 36.59 4.15
C ASP A 510 -3.05 36.37 4.42
N GLU A 511 -2.70 35.63 5.48
CA GLU A 511 -1.32 35.43 5.94
C GLU A 511 -0.54 34.48 5.01
N GLN A 512 -1.23 33.64 4.24
CA GLN A 512 -0.65 32.63 3.35
C GLN A 512 -0.51 33.08 1.89
N PHE A 513 -0.80 34.36 1.59
CA PHE A 513 -0.76 34.90 0.22
C PHE A 513 0.67 35.16 -0.27
N ARG A 514 1.07 34.50 -1.38
CA ARG A 514 2.43 34.64 -1.96
C ARG A 514 2.55 35.77 -2.98
N GLY A 515 1.51 36.58 -3.17
CA GLY A 515 1.49 37.70 -4.10
C GLY A 515 0.98 37.33 -5.50
N VAL A 516 1.46 38.07 -6.50
CA VAL A 516 1.02 37.96 -7.92
C VAL A 516 1.25 36.56 -8.52
N GLN A 517 2.11 35.74 -7.91
CA GLN A 517 2.41 34.37 -8.36
C GLN A 517 1.19 33.44 -8.31
N ASP A 518 0.38 33.49 -7.25
CA ASP A 518 -0.81 32.62 -7.14
C ASP A 518 -1.88 33.02 -8.19
N LEU A 519 -1.92 34.29 -8.60
CA LEU A 519 -2.76 34.77 -9.70
C LEU A 519 -2.25 34.24 -11.06
N VAL A 520 -0.93 34.26 -11.29
CA VAL A 520 -0.30 33.73 -12.50
C VAL A 520 -0.52 32.22 -12.64
N ASP A 521 -0.36 31.47 -11.54
CA ASP A 521 -0.59 30.02 -11.54
C ASP A 521 -2.05 29.66 -11.88
N CYS A 522 -3.01 30.47 -11.42
CA CYS A 522 -4.41 30.31 -11.80
C CYS A 522 -4.65 30.67 -13.28
N LEU A 523 -4.02 31.75 -13.78
CA LEU A 523 -4.16 32.18 -15.17
C LEU A 523 -3.55 31.19 -16.18
N ILE A 524 -2.47 30.49 -15.82
CA ILE A 524 -1.86 29.45 -16.66
C ILE A 524 -2.85 28.33 -17.00
N LEU A 525 -3.74 28.00 -16.06
CA LEU A 525 -4.73 26.93 -16.19
C LEU A 525 -5.95 27.31 -17.04
N VAL A 526 -6.18 28.62 -17.27
CA VAL A 526 -7.33 29.12 -18.04
C VAL A 526 -7.18 28.78 -19.52
N THR A 527 -8.25 28.24 -20.11
CA THR A 527 -8.34 27.91 -21.53
C THR A 527 -8.93 29.04 -22.38
N ASP A 528 -9.76 29.91 -21.78
CA ASP A 528 -10.38 31.04 -22.49
C ASP A 528 -9.41 32.21 -22.69
N SER A 529 -9.10 32.47 -23.95
CA SER A 529 -8.32 33.61 -24.41
C SER A 529 -8.83 34.96 -23.85
N LYS A 530 -10.15 35.20 -23.78
CA LYS A 530 -10.70 36.50 -23.36
C LYS A 530 -10.46 36.78 -21.89
N MET A 531 -10.62 35.76 -21.06
CA MET A 531 -10.34 35.83 -19.63
C MET A 531 -8.85 36.08 -19.37
N VAL A 532 -7.97 35.37 -20.06
CA VAL A 532 -6.52 35.61 -19.97
C VAL A 532 -6.20 37.07 -20.26
N TRP A 533 -6.73 37.64 -21.36
CA TRP A 533 -6.48 39.05 -21.70
C TRP A 533 -6.99 40.06 -20.65
N ARG A 534 -8.16 39.81 -20.05
CA ARG A 534 -8.75 40.70 -19.02
C ARG A 534 -7.86 40.85 -17.79
N TYR A 535 -7.24 39.75 -17.35
CA TYR A 535 -6.38 39.75 -16.15
C TYR A 535 -4.88 39.88 -16.49
N ALA A 536 -4.44 39.54 -17.70
CA ALA A 536 -3.04 39.64 -18.12
C ALA A 536 -2.54 41.09 -18.20
N ASN A 537 -3.37 42.04 -18.64
CA ASN A 537 -3.01 43.46 -18.62
C ASN A 537 -2.73 43.93 -17.18
N PHE A 538 -3.55 43.48 -16.22
CA PHE A 538 -3.37 43.80 -14.80
C PHE A 538 -2.08 43.18 -14.22
N VAL A 539 -1.69 41.99 -14.66
CA VAL A 539 -0.41 41.37 -14.28
C VAL A 539 0.78 42.11 -14.91
N LEU A 540 0.68 42.49 -16.19
CA LEU A 540 1.73 43.22 -16.92
C LEU A 540 2.01 44.59 -16.29
N ASP A 541 0.97 45.32 -15.87
CA ASP A 541 1.11 46.64 -15.23
C ASP A 541 1.82 46.58 -13.87
N ARG A 542 1.74 45.44 -13.17
CA ARG A 542 2.36 45.24 -11.84
C ARG A 542 3.73 44.57 -11.93
N CYS A 543 3.87 43.53 -12.75
CA CYS A 543 5.13 42.80 -12.91
C CYS A 543 5.30 42.29 -14.35
N PRO A 544 6.12 42.98 -15.18
CA PRO A 544 6.35 42.61 -16.57
C PRO A 544 6.97 41.21 -16.74
N LYS A 545 7.84 40.77 -15.82
CA LYS A 545 8.52 39.46 -15.87
C LYS A 545 7.54 38.29 -15.66
N GLU A 546 6.64 38.43 -14.69
CA GLU A 546 5.60 37.43 -14.41
C GLU A 546 4.49 37.43 -15.47
N GLY A 547 4.21 38.58 -16.09
CA GLY A 547 3.31 38.66 -17.24
C GLY A 547 3.79 37.81 -18.43
N VAL A 548 5.09 37.76 -18.71
CA VAL A 548 5.66 36.86 -19.74
C VAL A 548 5.41 35.39 -19.39
N ARG A 549 5.48 35.02 -18.10
CA ARG A 549 5.18 33.65 -17.66
C ARG A 549 3.75 33.25 -17.99
N VAL A 550 2.79 34.17 -17.82
CA VAL A 550 1.39 33.94 -18.23
C VAL A 550 1.34 33.60 -19.72
N PHE A 551 1.91 34.43 -20.61
CA PHE A 551 1.82 34.22 -22.06
C PHE A 551 2.60 33.01 -22.60
N THR A 552 3.68 32.62 -21.91
CA THR A 552 4.53 31.49 -22.30
C THR A 552 3.97 30.15 -21.85
N GLN A 553 3.40 30.08 -20.64
CA GLN A 553 2.97 28.84 -20.01
C GLN A 553 1.45 28.59 -20.11
N THR A 554 0.65 29.56 -20.57
CA THR A 554 -0.80 29.38 -20.73
C THR A 554 -1.18 28.21 -21.62
N ARG A 555 -2.23 27.48 -21.22
CA ARG A 555 -2.89 26.44 -22.03
C ARG A 555 -3.74 27.01 -23.16
N ALA A 556 -4.11 28.29 -23.08
CA ALA A 556 -4.87 28.98 -24.13
C ALA A 556 -4.02 29.15 -25.40
N SER A 557 -4.63 28.89 -26.56
CA SER A 557 -4.02 29.22 -27.85
C SER A 557 -4.08 30.73 -28.06
N LEU A 558 -2.98 31.41 -27.76
CA LEU A 558 -2.83 32.84 -27.97
C LEU A 558 -2.08 33.07 -29.29
N ASP A 559 -2.59 33.99 -30.09
CA ASP A 559 -1.95 34.44 -31.32
C ASP A 559 -0.67 35.21 -30.96
N PRO A 560 0.52 34.71 -31.37
CA PRO A 560 1.80 35.35 -31.05
C PRO A 560 1.87 36.81 -31.49
N THR A 561 1.18 37.18 -32.57
CA THR A 561 1.19 38.55 -33.10
C THR A 561 0.49 39.55 -32.16
N LYS A 562 -0.61 39.15 -31.54
CA LYS A 562 -1.37 39.97 -30.57
C LYS A 562 -0.62 40.11 -29.25
N VAL A 563 0.06 39.04 -28.82
CA VAL A 563 0.92 39.06 -27.64
C VAL A 563 2.12 39.97 -27.87
N LEU A 564 2.79 39.88 -29.03
CA LEU A 564 3.90 40.78 -29.38
C LEU A 564 3.46 42.24 -29.51
N ALA A 565 2.24 42.53 -29.95
CA ALA A 565 1.68 43.88 -29.98
C ALA A 565 1.45 44.44 -28.57
N ALA A 566 0.90 43.65 -27.64
CA ALA A 566 0.74 44.05 -26.25
C ALA A 566 2.10 44.23 -25.53
N LEU A 567 3.07 43.39 -25.86
CA LEU A 567 4.43 43.47 -25.32
C LEU A 567 5.30 44.56 -25.98
N GLN A 568 4.79 45.29 -26.98
CA GLN A 568 5.54 46.40 -27.60
C GLN A 568 5.86 47.52 -26.59
N GLN A 569 5.04 47.66 -25.55
CA GLN A 569 5.27 48.62 -24.46
C GLN A 569 6.38 48.18 -23.50
N TYR A 570 6.81 46.92 -23.54
CA TYR A 570 7.76 46.32 -22.59
C TYR A 570 8.88 45.55 -23.32
N PRO A 571 10.03 46.18 -23.64
CA PRO A 571 11.08 45.61 -24.48
C PRO A 571 11.71 44.33 -23.90
N ASP A 572 11.98 44.28 -22.59
CA ASP A 572 12.59 43.10 -21.94
C ASP A 572 11.64 41.90 -21.92
N ALA A 573 10.33 42.16 -21.75
CA ALA A 573 9.30 41.14 -21.75
C ALA A 573 9.08 40.56 -23.16
N ARG A 574 9.18 41.41 -24.19
CA ARG A 574 9.15 41.00 -25.60
C ARG A 574 10.31 40.08 -25.96
N LEU A 575 11.51 40.38 -25.49
CA LEU A 575 12.69 39.53 -25.72
C LEU A 575 12.56 38.17 -25.03
N GLY A 576 12.11 38.15 -23.77
CA GLY A 576 11.84 36.90 -23.05
C GLY A 576 10.79 36.02 -23.75
N PHE A 577 9.76 36.65 -24.34
CA PHE A 577 8.75 35.93 -25.11
C PHE A 577 9.30 35.41 -26.44
N LEU A 578 10.11 36.19 -27.18
CA LEU A 578 10.76 35.76 -28.42
C LEU A 578 11.71 34.57 -28.21
N HIS A 579 12.49 34.57 -27.12
CA HIS A 579 13.32 33.42 -26.73
C HIS A 579 12.48 32.17 -26.48
N HIS A 580 11.37 32.30 -25.74
CA HIS A 580 10.49 31.16 -25.52
C HIS A 580 9.88 30.61 -26.82
N LEU A 581 9.50 31.49 -27.75
CA LEU A 581 8.98 31.08 -29.07
C LEU A 581 10.01 30.30 -29.89
N ILE A 582 11.29 30.68 -29.81
CA ILE A 582 12.39 30.08 -30.58
C ILE A 582 12.93 28.82 -29.89
N ASP A 583 13.27 28.89 -28.59
CA ASP A 583 13.93 27.80 -27.87
C ASP A 583 12.96 26.70 -27.44
N THR A 584 11.76 27.08 -26.97
CA THR A 584 10.79 26.13 -26.39
C THR A 584 9.77 25.66 -27.43
N LYS A 585 9.21 26.58 -28.23
CA LYS A 585 8.21 26.23 -29.26
C LYS A 585 8.81 25.87 -30.63
N LYS A 586 10.13 26.05 -30.83
CA LYS A 586 10.86 25.76 -32.09
C LYS A 586 10.13 26.28 -33.33
N LEU A 587 9.53 27.47 -33.22
CA LEU A 587 8.87 28.07 -34.36
C LEU A 587 9.90 28.41 -35.42
N GLN A 588 9.63 27.93 -36.64
CA GLN A 588 10.48 27.99 -37.82
C GLN A 588 10.22 29.26 -38.66
N ASP A 589 9.37 30.16 -38.16
CA ASP A 589 8.96 31.36 -38.89
C ASP A 589 10.08 32.39 -38.91
N GLU A 590 10.51 32.70 -40.13
CA GLU A 590 11.73 33.45 -40.42
C GLU A 590 11.70 34.87 -39.86
N LYS A 591 10.51 35.44 -39.66
CA LYS A 591 10.32 36.81 -39.16
C LYS A 591 10.80 36.95 -37.71
N TYR A 592 10.48 35.99 -36.84
CA TYR A 592 10.83 36.07 -35.42
C TYR A 592 12.33 35.85 -35.20
N HIS A 593 12.93 34.91 -35.96
CA HIS A 593 14.38 34.70 -35.95
C HIS A 593 15.11 35.95 -36.44
N THR A 594 14.62 36.59 -37.50
CA THR A 594 15.20 37.82 -38.04
C THR A 594 15.06 38.99 -37.07
N GLU A 595 13.89 39.18 -36.42
CA GLU A 595 13.70 40.22 -35.40
C GLU A 595 14.62 40.02 -34.19
N LEU A 596 14.78 38.78 -33.71
CA LEU A 596 15.67 38.47 -32.58
C LEU A 596 17.14 38.74 -32.95
N VAL A 597 17.58 38.28 -34.12
CA VAL A 597 18.94 38.49 -34.61
C VAL A 597 19.21 39.98 -34.81
N LEU A 598 18.29 40.74 -35.42
CA LEU A 598 18.45 42.19 -35.60
C LEU A 598 18.56 42.94 -34.27
N HIS A 599 17.78 42.54 -33.25
CA HIS A 599 17.88 43.14 -31.93
C HIS A 599 19.24 42.86 -31.27
N TYR A 600 19.75 41.63 -31.36
CA TYR A 600 21.09 41.29 -30.85
C TYR A 600 22.20 41.98 -31.64
N VAL A 601 22.04 42.15 -32.96
CA VAL A 601 22.97 42.93 -33.79
C VAL A 601 22.95 44.39 -33.38
N ASP A 602 21.78 45.01 -33.16
CA ASP A 602 21.68 46.38 -32.69
C ASP A 602 22.31 46.57 -31.30
N GLN A 603 22.15 45.61 -30.39
CA GLN A 603 22.85 45.60 -29.10
C GLN A 603 24.36 45.46 -29.27
N ALA A 604 24.83 44.53 -30.11
CA ALA A 604 26.25 44.32 -30.37
C ALA A 604 26.91 45.53 -31.07
N VAL A 605 26.19 46.21 -31.97
CA VAL A 605 26.65 47.42 -32.65
C VAL A 605 26.75 48.58 -31.67
N ARG A 606 25.75 48.81 -30.81
CA ARG A 606 25.80 49.84 -29.75
C ARG A 606 26.98 49.65 -28.81
N VAL A 607 27.25 48.40 -28.42
CA VAL A 607 28.41 48.06 -27.59
C VAL A 607 29.73 48.25 -28.35
N SER A 608 29.75 48.10 -29.68
CA SER A 608 30.96 48.28 -30.51
C SER A 608 31.26 49.74 -30.89
N GLU A 609 30.23 50.59 -31.00
CA GLU A 609 30.35 52.01 -31.37
C GLU A 609 30.49 52.93 -30.15
N GLY A 610 30.34 52.41 -28.94
CA GLY A 610 30.57 53.10 -27.66
C GLY A 610 32.03 53.54 -27.48
N ARG A 611 32.41 54.62 -28.15
CA ARG A 611 33.74 55.23 -28.07
C ARG A 611 33.73 56.30 -26.97
N GLY A 612 34.16 55.89 -25.77
CA GLY A 612 34.76 56.75 -24.74
C GLY A 612 33.88 57.81 -24.09
N ASP A 613 33.31 57.49 -22.93
CA ASP A 613 33.43 58.36 -21.76
C ASP A 613 33.46 57.51 -20.49
N GLY A 614 34.40 57.82 -19.60
CA GLY A 614 34.89 56.89 -18.58
C GLY A 614 33.87 56.49 -17.51
N VAL A 615 33.93 55.21 -17.11
CA VAL A 615 34.19 54.68 -15.75
C VAL A 615 33.79 53.20 -15.72
N GLY A 616 34.70 52.33 -15.28
CA GLY A 616 34.33 51.05 -14.66
C GLY A 616 34.58 49.78 -15.47
N THR A 617 35.52 48.97 -14.99
CA THR A 617 36.00 47.66 -15.47
C THR A 617 34.97 46.50 -15.47
N ALA A 618 33.67 46.77 -15.67
CA ALA A 618 32.61 45.75 -15.70
C ALA A 618 32.02 45.49 -17.12
N GLU A 619 32.19 46.42 -18.06
CA GLU A 619 31.57 46.35 -19.40
C GLU A 619 32.23 45.34 -20.36
N TRP A 620 33.43 44.85 -20.04
CA TRP A 620 34.14 43.88 -20.89
C TRP A 620 33.47 42.50 -20.90
N GLY A 621 32.71 42.15 -19.85
CA GLY A 621 31.99 40.88 -19.74
C GLY A 621 30.69 40.85 -20.54
N GLU A 622 29.86 41.89 -20.44
CA GLU A 622 28.55 41.94 -21.10
C GLU A 622 28.67 41.99 -22.63
N GLY A 623 29.66 42.70 -23.16
CA GLY A 623 29.89 42.75 -24.60
C GLY A 623 30.31 41.41 -25.22
N HIS A 624 31.12 40.61 -24.50
CA HIS A 624 31.52 39.29 -24.94
C HIS A 624 30.39 38.26 -24.78
N GLU A 625 29.53 38.42 -23.76
CA GLU A 625 28.37 37.57 -23.53
C GLU A 625 27.26 37.80 -24.58
N VAL A 626 26.98 39.06 -24.93
CA VAL A 626 26.04 39.41 -26.01
C VAL A 626 26.54 38.92 -27.37
N ARG A 627 27.84 39.05 -27.65
CA ARG A 627 28.46 38.50 -28.87
C ARG A 627 28.44 36.98 -28.90
N GLY A 628 28.74 36.32 -27.79
CA GLY A 628 28.65 34.85 -27.67
C GLY A 628 27.23 34.36 -27.93
N ARG A 629 26.22 34.97 -27.31
CA ARG A 629 24.81 34.63 -27.55
C ARG A 629 24.37 34.89 -28.99
N LEU A 630 24.86 35.95 -29.63
CA LEU A 630 24.61 36.22 -31.05
C LEU A 630 25.26 35.16 -31.95
N GLN A 631 26.51 34.76 -31.67
CA GLN A 631 27.20 33.71 -32.41
C GLN A 631 26.54 32.34 -32.23
N ASP A 632 26.10 32.01 -31.02
CA ASP A 632 25.32 30.81 -30.71
C ASP A 632 23.98 30.83 -31.45
N LEU A 633 23.29 31.98 -31.49
CA LEU A 633 22.03 32.11 -32.22
C LEU A 633 22.22 31.98 -33.73
N LEU A 634 23.27 32.60 -34.30
CA LEU A 634 23.58 32.54 -35.73
C LEU A 634 24.01 31.13 -36.18
N THR A 635 24.68 30.38 -35.31
CA THR A 635 25.08 28.99 -35.57
C THR A 635 23.93 28.01 -35.38
N SER A 636 23.10 28.20 -34.35
CA SER A 636 21.98 27.30 -34.01
C SER A 636 20.72 27.49 -34.87
N SER A 637 20.34 28.72 -35.23
CA SER A 637 19.05 29.00 -35.85
C SER A 637 19.11 28.91 -37.38
N SER A 638 18.49 27.90 -38.01
CA SER A 638 18.49 27.71 -39.48
C SER A 638 17.60 28.67 -40.29
N HIS A 639 16.84 29.54 -39.62
CA HIS A 639 15.63 30.14 -40.20
C HIS A 639 15.61 31.67 -40.29
N TYR A 640 16.71 32.37 -39.99
CA TYR A 640 16.75 33.83 -40.16
C TYR A 640 16.99 34.23 -41.63
N GLN A 641 16.50 35.41 -42.01
CA GLN A 641 16.78 35.99 -43.33
C GLN A 641 18.19 36.62 -43.34
N PRO A 642 19.11 36.14 -44.19
CA PRO A 642 20.50 36.58 -44.16
C PRO A 642 20.71 37.97 -44.77
N HIS A 643 19.90 38.39 -45.73
CA HIS A 643 20.07 39.69 -46.42
C HIS A 643 19.86 40.92 -45.52
N PRO A 644 18.77 41.02 -44.71
CA PRO A 644 18.59 42.14 -43.78
C PRO A 644 19.68 42.21 -42.71
N VAL A 645 20.12 41.05 -42.23
CA VAL A 645 21.18 40.92 -41.23
C VAL A 645 22.53 41.37 -41.82
N LEU A 646 22.86 40.96 -43.05
CA LEU A 646 24.06 41.44 -43.74
C LEU A 646 24.03 42.94 -44.00
N ALA A 647 22.90 43.51 -44.44
CA ALA A 647 22.79 44.95 -44.68
C ALA A 647 23.07 45.77 -43.41
N ARG A 648 22.71 45.23 -42.24
CA ARG A 648 22.97 45.86 -40.95
C ARG A 648 24.41 45.66 -40.45
N LEU A 649 25.05 44.57 -40.84
CA LEU A 649 26.43 44.22 -40.47
C LEU A 649 27.50 44.83 -41.42
N GLN A 650 27.13 45.17 -42.66
CA GLN A 650 28.03 45.81 -43.63
C GLN A 650 28.53 47.16 -43.11
N GLY A 651 29.84 47.27 -42.87
CA GLY A 651 30.50 48.47 -42.33
C GLY A 651 30.84 48.40 -40.84
N THR A 652 30.54 47.29 -40.15
CA THR A 652 30.86 47.07 -38.73
C THR A 652 32.10 46.18 -38.55
N ASN A 653 32.73 46.23 -37.36
CA ASN A 653 33.89 45.41 -36.99
C ASN A 653 33.53 43.96 -36.58
N LEU A 654 32.32 43.47 -36.93
CA LEU A 654 31.79 42.14 -36.56
C LEU A 654 32.11 41.10 -37.64
N HIS A 655 33.40 40.80 -37.82
CA HIS A 655 33.90 39.95 -38.91
C HIS A 655 33.58 38.44 -38.75
N ILE A 656 33.42 37.96 -37.51
CA ILE A 656 33.12 36.54 -37.22
C ILE A 656 31.64 36.24 -37.48
N GLU A 657 30.76 37.14 -37.02
CA GLU A 657 29.32 37.06 -37.19
C GLU A 657 28.92 37.24 -38.67
N THR A 658 29.60 38.14 -39.39
CA THR A 658 29.41 38.28 -40.84
C THR A 658 29.85 37.02 -41.59
N ALA A 659 30.97 36.39 -41.20
CA ALA A 659 31.41 35.12 -41.78
C ALA A 659 30.38 33.99 -41.54
N ALA A 660 29.77 33.93 -40.35
CA ALA A 660 28.70 32.98 -40.05
C ALA A 660 27.46 33.18 -40.96
N VAL A 661 27.06 34.44 -41.22
CA VAL A 661 25.94 34.75 -42.12
C VAL A 661 26.27 34.44 -43.59
N TYR A 662 27.47 34.75 -44.07
CA TYR A 662 27.91 34.34 -45.42
C TYR A 662 27.95 32.81 -45.58
N GLY A 663 28.23 32.08 -44.50
CA GLY A 663 28.13 30.63 -44.50
C GLY A 663 26.72 30.10 -44.77
N ARG A 664 25.69 30.81 -44.33
CA ARG A 664 24.29 30.47 -44.65
C ARG A 664 23.89 30.79 -46.08
N LEU A 665 24.48 31.84 -46.67
CA LEU A 665 24.28 32.18 -48.08
C LEU A 665 24.97 31.20 -49.05
N GLY A 666 25.73 30.22 -48.53
CA GLY A 666 26.50 29.27 -49.33
C GLY A 666 27.77 29.90 -49.95
N GLU A 667 28.05 31.17 -49.66
CA GLU A 667 29.24 31.88 -50.12
C GLU A 667 30.45 31.59 -49.22
N HIS A 668 30.78 30.30 -49.08
CA HIS A 668 31.85 29.85 -48.17
C HIS A 668 33.23 30.44 -48.52
N GLU A 669 33.51 30.74 -49.79
CA GLU A 669 34.77 31.37 -50.20
C GLU A 669 34.92 32.77 -49.61
N LYS A 670 33.85 33.58 -49.59
CA LYS A 670 33.88 34.92 -48.99
C LYS A 670 33.98 34.84 -47.46
N ALA A 671 33.20 33.95 -46.83
CA ALA A 671 33.25 33.72 -45.38
C ALA A 671 34.66 33.31 -44.92
N LEU A 672 35.27 32.33 -45.58
CA LEU A 672 36.62 31.86 -45.28
C LEU A 672 37.67 32.93 -45.61
N SER A 673 37.52 33.68 -46.69
CA SER A 673 38.45 34.77 -47.01
C SER A 673 38.44 35.88 -45.96
N MET A 674 37.29 36.19 -45.35
CA MET A 674 37.23 37.15 -44.24
C MET A 674 37.88 36.60 -42.97
N LEU A 675 37.63 35.34 -42.60
CA LEU A 675 38.26 34.72 -41.43
C LEU A 675 39.80 34.63 -41.58
N VAL A 676 40.28 34.25 -42.77
CA VAL A 676 41.71 34.03 -43.03
C VAL A 676 42.46 35.33 -43.28
N HIS A 677 41.94 36.24 -44.12
CA HIS A 677 42.68 37.45 -44.51
C HIS A 677 42.37 38.67 -43.63
N GLN A 678 41.15 38.82 -43.09
CA GLN A 678 40.78 40.00 -42.27
C GLN A 678 40.92 39.74 -40.77
N VAL A 679 40.49 38.58 -40.27
CA VAL A 679 40.56 38.23 -38.84
C VAL A 679 41.89 37.57 -38.46
N LYS A 680 42.55 36.90 -39.42
CA LYS A 680 43.77 36.09 -39.22
C LYS A 680 43.62 35.01 -38.12
N ASP A 681 42.39 34.52 -37.93
CA ASP A 681 42.11 33.42 -36.99
C ASP A 681 41.90 32.12 -37.79
N PHE A 682 43.00 31.39 -37.94
CA PHE A 682 43.06 30.10 -38.65
C PHE A 682 42.28 29.02 -37.92
N SER A 683 42.22 29.09 -36.59
CA SER A 683 41.50 28.13 -35.76
C SER A 683 39.98 28.28 -35.91
N ALA A 684 39.48 29.53 -35.99
CA ALA A 684 38.07 29.81 -36.25
C ALA A 684 37.66 29.38 -37.68
N ALA A 685 38.55 29.50 -38.66
CA ALA A 685 38.31 29.03 -40.02
C ALA A 685 38.15 27.50 -40.09
N GLU A 686 39.00 26.75 -39.37
CA GLU A 686 38.86 25.30 -39.23
C GLU A 686 37.58 24.90 -38.50
N GLN A 687 37.26 25.57 -37.39
CA GLN A 687 36.03 25.33 -36.63
C GLN A 687 34.78 25.61 -37.46
N TYR A 688 34.80 26.65 -38.31
CA TYR A 688 33.73 26.96 -39.24
C TYR A 688 33.54 25.85 -40.28
N CYS A 689 34.64 25.33 -40.85
CA CYS A 689 34.58 24.16 -41.75
C CYS A 689 34.02 22.93 -41.03
N ILE A 690 34.42 22.66 -39.80
CA ILE A 690 33.90 21.56 -38.98
C ILE A 690 32.40 21.76 -38.68
N ALA A 691 31.96 22.98 -38.38
CA ALA A 691 30.58 23.29 -38.07
C ALA A 691 29.64 23.11 -39.28
N GLN A 692 30.04 23.58 -40.47
CA GLN A 692 29.26 23.42 -41.70
C GLN A 692 29.26 21.98 -42.24
N THR A 693 30.21 21.14 -41.81
CA THR A 693 30.31 19.73 -42.21
C THR A 693 29.61 18.77 -41.24
N LYS A 694 29.02 19.25 -40.14
CA LYS A 694 28.15 18.46 -39.26
C LYS A 694 26.80 18.21 -39.96
N GLY A 695 26.70 17.08 -40.66
CA GLY A 695 25.48 16.61 -41.34
C GLY A 695 25.55 16.61 -42.87
N ALA A 696 26.63 17.15 -43.47
CA ALA A 696 26.82 17.17 -44.92
C ALA A 696 27.40 15.84 -45.47
N ASP A 697 27.13 15.55 -46.75
CA ASP A 697 27.71 14.42 -47.47
C ASP A 697 29.25 14.49 -47.49
N PRO A 698 29.97 13.34 -47.44
CA PRO A 698 31.44 13.31 -47.45
C PRO A 698 32.09 14.11 -48.58
N THR A 699 31.42 14.24 -49.73
CA THR A 699 31.86 15.05 -50.88
C THR A 699 31.77 16.55 -50.63
N ALA A 700 30.69 17.02 -50.02
CA ALA A 700 30.54 18.42 -49.62
C ALA A 700 31.54 18.79 -48.52
N LYS A 701 31.88 17.83 -47.64
CA LYS A 701 32.95 18.03 -46.65
C LYS A 701 34.30 18.21 -47.30
N SER A 702 34.67 17.32 -48.23
CA SER A 702 35.93 17.47 -48.96
C SER A 702 35.99 18.79 -49.71
N ASP A 703 34.89 19.24 -50.32
CA ASP A 703 34.86 20.48 -51.10
C ASP A 703 35.10 21.75 -50.27
N ILE A 704 34.58 21.83 -49.04
CA ILE A 704 34.78 22.98 -48.14
C ILE A 704 36.23 23.04 -47.64
N PHE A 705 36.79 21.90 -47.20
CA PHE A 705 38.20 21.85 -46.79
C PHE A 705 39.16 22.07 -47.95
N ILE A 706 38.81 21.63 -49.16
CA ILE A 706 39.55 21.93 -50.39
C ILE A 706 39.50 23.43 -50.71
N LYS A 707 38.36 24.11 -50.51
CA LYS A 707 38.26 25.58 -50.65
C LYS A 707 39.12 26.31 -49.62
N LEU A 708 39.15 25.85 -48.37
CA LEU A 708 40.04 26.40 -47.34
C LEU A 708 41.52 26.23 -47.72
N LEU A 709 41.91 25.04 -48.19
CA LEU A 709 43.26 24.77 -48.66
C LEU A 709 43.65 25.68 -49.85
N ARG A 710 42.71 25.92 -50.78
CA ARG A 710 42.92 26.87 -51.89
C ARG A 710 43.09 28.32 -51.41
N ILE A 711 42.44 28.70 -50.31
CA ILE A 711 42.57 30.05 -49.73
C ILE A 711 43.91 30.18 -49.00
N TYR A 712 44.37 29.16 -48.27
CA TYR A 712 45.71 29.17 -47.66
C TYR A 712 46.85 29.18 -48.67
N LEU A 713 46.66 28.56 -49.85
CA LEU A 713 47.67 28.51 -50.91
C LEU A 713 47.61 29.70 -51.89
N ARG A 714 46.65 30.64 -51.72
CA ARG A 714 46.56 31.85 -52.53
C ARG A 714 46.98 33.07 -51.71
N PRO A 715 47.90 33.91 -52.20
CA PRO A 715 48.19 35.18 -51.54
C PRO A 715 46.96 36.10 -51.61
N PRO A 716 46.70 36.92 -50.57
CA PRO A 716 45.61 37.90 -50.58
C PRO A 716 45.75 38.86 -51.77
N PRO A 717 44.64 39.45 -52.28
CA PRO A 717 44.71 40.41 -53.38
C PRO A 717 45.56 41.63 -52.98
N GLY A 718 46.81 41.66 -53.44
CA GLY A 718 47.81 42.70 -53.14
C GLY A 718 49.06 42.26 -52.35
N GLY A 719 49.17 41.00 -51.93
CA GLY A 719 50.32 40.46 -51.16
C GLY A 719 51.40 39.77 -52.01
N SER A 720 52.61 39.60 -51.45
CA SER A 720 53.73 38.84 -52.06
C SER A 720 53.64 37.35 -51.72
N GLU A 721 54.44 36.50 -52.38
CA GLU A 721 54.52 35.05 -52.10
C GLU A 721 54.94 34.71 -50.65
N GLU A 722 55.40 35.70 -49.88
CA GLU A 722 55.75 35.58 -48.45
C GLU A 722 54.53 35.56 -47.52
N ASP A 723 53.35 35.98 -48.01
CA ASP A 723 52.09 35.96 -47.25
C ASP A 723 51.37 34.59 -47.32
N ILE A 724 51.98 33.58 -47.94
CA ILE A 724 51.46 32.21 -47.99
C ILE A 724 51.81 31.51 -46.68
N GLU A 725 50.80 31.32 -45.83
CA GLU A 725 50.90 30.63 -44.54
C GLU A 725 51.05 29.11 -44.72
N LEU A 726 52.24 28.71 -45.19
CA LEU A 726 52.58 27.33 -45.55
C LEU A 726 52.42 26.36 -44.37
N ALA A 727 52.70 26.81 -43.15
CA ALA A 727 52.60 26.00 -41.94
C ALA A 727 51.17 25.55 -41.67
N GLN A 728 50.19 26.46 -41.76
CA GLN A 728 48.79 26.15 -41.51
C GLN A 728 48.17 25.26 -42.60
N ALA A 729 48.62 25.43 -43.86
CA ALA A 729 48.23 24.53 -44.94
C ALA A 729 48.73 23.09 -44.72
N ILE A 730 49.94 22.92 -44.16
CA ILE A 730 50.51 21.60 -43.84
C ILE A 730 49.78 20.99 -42.63
N ASP A 731 49.50 21.78 -41.60
CA ASP A 731 48.78 21.32 -40.42
C ASP A 731 47.36 20.86 -40.78
N LEU A 732 46.63 21.63 -41.59
CA LEU A 732 45.32 21.24 -42.12
C LEU A 732 45.37 19.90 -42.88
N LEU A 733 46.38 19.72 -43.73
CA LEU A 733 46.58 18.48 -44.49
C LEU A 733 46.85 17.29 -43.56
N THR A 734 47.66 17.47 -42.50
CA THR A 734 47.97 16.38 -41.57
C THR A 734 46.80 16.02 -40.66
N VAL A 735 46.08 17.01 -40.13
CA VAL A 735 44.97 16.81 -39.18
C VAL A 735 43.73 16.24 -39.88
N HIS A 736 43.35 16.78 -41.04
CA HIS A 736 42.14 16.37 -41.78
C HIS A 736 42.44 15.38 -42.92
N ALA A 737 43.51 14.59 -42.79
CA ALA A 737 43.99 13.69 -43.84
C ALA A 737 42.99 12.63 -44.31
N GLY A 738 42.00 12.28 -43.47
CA GLY A 738 40.95 11.31 -43.78
C GLY A 738 39.72 11.88 -44.49
N ASP A 739 39.47 13.18 -44.37
CA ASP A 739 38.27 13.85 -44.87
C ASP A 739 38.49 14.51 -46.26
N LEU A 740 39.74 14.59 -46.69
CA LEU A 740 40.15 15.16 -47.96
C LEU A 740 40.23 14.11 -49.07
N ASP A 741 39.72 14.44 -50.26
CA ASP A 741 39.93 13.61 -51.44
C ASP A 741 41.39 13.71 -51.92
N VAL A 742 42.09 12.58 -51.89
CA VAL A 742 43.51 12.47 -52.23
C VAL A 742 43.77 12.93 -53.68
N ALA A 743 42.84 12.65 -54.60
CA ALA A 743 43.00 13.03 -56.00
C ALA A 743 42.88 14.56 -56.20
N ALA A 744 41.90 15.19 -55.55
CA ALA A 744 41.71 16.63 -55.61
C ALA A 744 42.83 17.42 -54.93
N VAL A 745 43.35 16.93 -53.80
CA VAL A 745 44.47 17.58 -53.09
C VAL A 745 45.77 17.51 -53.88
N LEU A 746 46.08 16.38 -54.52
CA LEU A 746 47.27 16.25 -55.38
C LEU A 746 47.27 17.24 -56.56
N ASN A 747 46.10 17.63 -57.07
CA ASN A 747 45.97 18.62 -58.14
C ASN A 747 46.14 20.08 -57.66
N ILE A 748 46.02 20.32 -56.34
CA ILE A 748 46.09 21.66 -55.74
C ILE A 748 47.47 21.94 -55.15
N ILE A 749 48.19 20.89 -54.73
CA ILE A 749 49.54 21.02 -54.19
C ILE A 749 50.47 21.63 -55.27
N PRO A 750 51.24 22.68 -54.93
CA PRO A 750 52.20 23.25 -55.86
C PRO A 750 53.30 22.24 -56.26
N PRO A 751 53.76 22.25 -57.53
CA PRO A 751 54.76 21.31 -58.01
C PRO A 751 56.16 21.49 -57.39
N HIS A 752 56.39 22.59 -56.66
CA HIS A 752 57.66 22.90 -56.00
C HIS A 752 57.78 22.33 -54.58
N TRP A 753 56.74 21.67 -54.04
CA TRP A 753 56.82 21.05 -52.72
C TRP A 753 57.62 19.76 -52.74
N SER A 754 58.59 19.64 -51.82
CA SER A 754 59.32 18.39 -51.64
C SER A 754 58.40 17.30 -51.08
N ILE A 755 58.57 16.06 -51.55
CA ILE A 755 57.81 14.90 -51.06
C ILE A 755 57.95 14.73 -49.54
N SER A 756 59.09 15.15 -48.98
CA SER A 756 59.36 15.15 -47.54
C SER A 756 58.41 16.03 -46.72
N ILE A 757 57.73 17.02 -47.31
CA ILE A 757 56.72 17.83 -46.59
C ILE A 757 55.35 17.12 -46.61
N VAL A 758 55.00 16.49 -47.73
CA VAL A 758 53.68 15.89 -47.95
C VAL A 758 53.60 14.42 -47.49
N HIS A 759 54.74 13.78 -47.20
CA HIS A 759 54.78 12.34 -46.89
C HIS A 759 53.93 11.95 -45.67
N HIS A 760 53.83 12.80 -44.65
CA HIS A 760 52.98 12.56 -43.48
C HIS A 760 51.50 12.51 -43.87
N TYR A 761 51.03 13.45 -44.70
CA TYR A 761 49.68 13.45 -45.26
C TYR A 761 49.44 12.22 -46.14
N LEU A 762 50.30 11.94 -47.13
CA LEU A 762 50.12 10.81 -48.05
C LEU A 762 50.06 9.47 -47.30
N ARG A 763 50.90 9.30 -46.27
CA ARG A 763 50.90 8.09 -45.43
C ARG A 763 49.61 7.97 -44.62
N ALA A 764 49.10 9.07 -44.06
CA ALA A 764 47.85 9.10 -43.30
C ALA A 764 46.64 8.83 -44.22
N ALA A 765 46.55 9.52 -45.35
CA ALA A 765 45.47 9.39 -46.32
C ALA A 765 45.41 7.98 -46.95
N LEU A 766 46.56 7.41 -47.34
CA LEU A 766 46.62 6.03 -47.87
C LEU A 766 46.25 4.99 -46.81
N ARG A 767 46.66 5.18 -45.55
CA ARG A 767 46.24 4.29 -44.46
C ARG A 767 44.75 4.37 -44.21
N ASN A 768 44.17 5.57 -44.20
CA ASN A 768 42.75 5.78 -43.99
C ASN A 768 41.91 5.19 -45.13
N THR A 769 42.32 5.36 -46.39
CA THR A 769 41.62 4.75 -47.54
C THR A 769 41.66 3.21 -47.49
N VAL A 770 42.82 2.62 -47.17
CA VAL A 770 42.95 1.17 -46.99
C VAL A 770 42.11 0.69 -45.79
N HIS A 771 42.13 1.43 -44.68
CA HIS A 771 41.35 1.11 -43.48
C HIS A 771 39.84 1.18 -43.74
N HIS A 772 39.34 2.24 -44.38
CA HIS A 772 37.94 2.36 -44.78
C HIS A 772 37.52 1.26 -45.74
N SER A 773 38.37 0.89 -46.71
CA SER A 773 38.09 -0.26 -47.61
C SER A 773 37.94 -1.57 -46.83
N ARG A 774 38.83 -1.83 -45.86
CA ARG A 774 38.76 -3.02 -44.98
C ARG A 774 37.52 -3.00 -44.09
N ILE A 775 37.19 -1.86 -43.46
CA ILE A 775 35.99 -1.71 -42.64
C ILE A 775 34.73 -1.91 -43.46
N LYS A 776 34.61 -1.29 -44.64
CA LYS A 776 33.46 -1.48 -45.53
C LYS A 776 33.30 -2.96 -45.92
N ARG A 777 34.41 -3.66 -46.18
CA ARG A 777 34.39 -5.10 -46.44
C ARG A 777 33.90 -5.90 -45.22
N LEU A 778 34.32 -5.55 -44.00
CA LEU A 778 33.84 -6.17 -42.77
C LEU A 778 32.34 -5.92 -42.55
N GLN A 779 31.88 -4.68 -42.73
CA GLN A 779 30.46 -4.32 -42.66
C GLN A 779 29.64 -5.12 -43.68
N GLN A 780 30.10 -5.21 -44.93
CA GLN A 780 29.45 -6.04 -45.95
C GLN A 780 29.36 -7.50 -45.53
N THR A 781 30.42 -8.07 -44.93
CA THR A 781 30.38 -9.46 -44.45
C THR A 781 29.46 -9.65 -43.25
N LEU A 782 29.41 -8.70 -42.31
CA LEU A 782 28.52 -8.75 -41.15
C LEU A 782 27.05 -8.66 -41.59
N ILE A 783 26.70 -7.70 -42.44
CA ILE A 783 25.36 -7.57 -43.02
C ILE A 783 24.98 -8.84 -43.78
N ARG A 784 25.92 -9.44 -44.52
CA ARG A 784 25.69 -10.73 -45.19
C ARG A 784 25.41 -11.86 -44.20
N SER A 785 26.09 -11.88 -43.06
CA SER A 785 25.87 -12.87 -42.00
C SER A 785 24.53 -12.70 -41.30
N GLU A 786 24.14 -11.46 -40.97
CA GLU A 786 22.80 -11.16 -40.42
C GLU A 786 21.71 -11.54 -41.42
N ASN A 787 21.89 -11.23 -42.70
CA ASN A 787 20.95 -11.63 -43.74
C ASN A 787 20.78 -13.16 -43.81
N LEU A 788 21.88 -13.92 -43.66
CA LEU A 788 21.83 -15.38 -43.59
C LEU A 788 21.10 -15.86 -42.32
N GLN A 789 21.34 -15.25 -41.16
CA GLN A 789 20.63 -15.58 -39.92
C GLN A 789 19.12 -15.30 -40.04
N GLN A 790 18.74 -14.15 -40.58
CA GLN A 790 17.34 -13.80 -40.83
C GLN A 790 16.68 -14.77 -41.80
N LYS A 791 17.38 -15.17 -42.88
CA LYS A 791 16.89 -16.22 -43.80
C LYS A 791 16.74 -17.57 -43.11
N PHE A 792 17.63 -17.95 -42.20
CA PHE A 792 17.50 -19.18 -41.43
C PHE A 792 16.30 -19.13 -40.47
N ILE A 793 16.09 -18.01 -39.77
CA ILE A 793 14.92 -17.80 -38.91
C ILE A 793 13.64 -17.90 -39.74
N TYR A 794 13.61 -17.24 -40.90
CA TYR A 794 12.48 -17.32 -41.83
C TYR A 794 12.22 -18.77 -42.26
N TYR A 795 13.26 -19.51 -42.67
CA TYR A 795 13.13 -20.92 -43.03
C TYR A 795 12.60 -21.79 -41.87
N LYS A 796 13.12 -21.59 -40.65
CA LYS A 796 12.67 -22.30 -39.46
C LYS A 796 11.20 -22.02 -39.16
N LEU A 797 10.78 -20.75 -39.23
CA LEU A 797 9.38 -20.35 -39.07
C LEU A 797 8.47 -20.98 -40.13
N CYS A 798 8.87 -20.95 -41.41
CA CYS A 798 8.12 -21.61 -42.48
C CYS A 798 7.98 -23.12 -42.26
N ARG A 799 9.02 -23.78 -41.75
CA ARG A 799 8.99 -25.21 -41.43
C ARG A 799 8.11 -25.52 -40.24
N ASP A 800 8.23 -24.75 -39.16
CA ASP A 800 7.51 -25.00 -37.90
C ASP A 800 6.01 -24.67 -38.04
N LEU A 801 5.63 -23.68 -38.86
CA LEU A 801 4.21 -23.36 -39.16
C LEU A 801 3.57 -24.33 -40.17
N GLY A 802 4.38 -24.98 -41.02
CA GLY A 802 3.90 -25.86 -42.09
C GLY A 802 3.06 -25.15 -43.16
N PRO A 803 2.57 -25.89 -44.17
CA PRO A 803 1.60 -25.35 -45.13
C PRO A 803 0.26 -25.12 -44.43
N ILE A 804 -0.26 -23.90 -44.48
CA ILE A 804 -1.50 -23.52 -43.81
C ILE A 804 -2.66 -23.68 -44.79
N PRO A 805 -3.54 -24.69 -44.62
CA PRO A 805 -4.68 -24.86 -45.51
C PRO A 805 -5.71 -23.74 -45.30
N LEU A 806 -5.93 -22.94 -46.34
CA LEU A 806 -7.04 -21.99 -46.41
C LEU A 806 -8.34 -22.77 -46.69
N ALA A 807 -9.03 -23.19 -45.63
CA ALA A 807 -10.40 -23.67 -45.76
C ALA A 807 -11.34 -22.48 -46.06
N SER A 808 -12.33 -22.69 -46.94
CA SER A 808 -13.26 -21.65 -47.40
C SER A 808 -14.16 -21.03 -46.30
N ASN A 809 -14.11 -21.57 -45.07
CA ASN A 809 -14.82 -21.08 -43.90
C ASN A 809 -14.01 -20.12 -43.01
N ARG A 810 -12.73 -19.85 -43.30
CA ARG A 810 -11.92 -18.92 -42.50
C ARG A 810 -12.24 -17.47 -42.87
N ILE A 811 -12.54 -16.67 -41.86
CA ILE A 811 -12.82 -15.24 -41.96
C ILE A 811 -11.72 -14.42 -41.26
N CYS A 812 -11.51 -13.20 -41.73
CA CYS A 812 -10.63 -12.24 -41.06
C CYS A 812 -11.22 -11.82 -39.71
N CYS A 813 -10.44 -11.90 -38.63
CA CYS A 813 -10.91 -11.59 -37.26
C CYS A 813 -11.22 -10.09 -37.03
N VAL A 814 -10.82 -9.21 -37.95
CA VAL A 814 -11.00 -7.75 -37.82
C VAL A 814 -12.20 -7.26 -38.63
N CYS A 815 -12.37 -7.75 -39.87
CA CYS A 815 -13.46 -7.30 -40.75
C CYS A 815 -14.55 -8.36 -40.99
N ASN A 816 -14.42 -9.56 -40.43
CA ASN A 816 -15.33 -10.71 -40.57
C ASN A 816 -15.67 -11.10 -42.03
N ARG A 817 -14.82 -10.72 -42.99
CA ARG A 817 -14.96 -11.14 -44.41
C ARG A 817 -14.07 -12.35 -44.68
N GLY A 818 -14.53 -13.26 -45.55
CA GLY A 818 -13.74 -14.39 -46.02
C GLY A 818 -12.55 -13.94 -46.88
N PHE A 819 -11.49 -14.74 -46.91
CA PHE A 819 -10.30 -14.48 -47.72
C PHE A 819 -10.58 -14.83 -49.19
N THR A 820 -10.66 -13.82 -50.06
CA THR A 820 -10.81 -14.00 -51.52
C THR A 820 -9.49 -14.23 -52.25
N GLU A 821 -8.39 -13.78 -51.65
CA GLU A 821 -7.03 -13.91 -52.17
C GLU A 821 -6.16 -14.69 -51.19
N CYS A 822 -5.19 -15.46 -51.70
CA CYS A 822 -4.25 -16.22 -50.86
C CYS A 822 -3.22 -15.33 -50.11
N GLN A 823 -3.38 -14.01 -50.12
CA GLN A 823 -2.53 -13.06 -49.39
C GLN A 823 -3.21 -12.66 -48.08
N PHE A 824 -2.68 -13.17 -46.97
CA PHE A 824 -3.19 -12.88 -45.63
C PHE A 824 -2.05 -12.91 -44.61
N THR A 825 -2.20 -12.18 -43.52
CA THR A 825 -1.23 -12.13 -42.43
C THR A 825 -1.70 -13.00 -41.28
N ILE A 826 -0.79 -13.75 -40.68
CA ILE A 826 -1.05 -14.55 -39.48
C ILE A 826 -0.10 -14.08 -38.40
N TYR A 827 -0.67 -13.66 -37.28
CA TYR A 827 0.11 -13.32 -36.09
C TYR A 827 0.57 -14.60 -35.37
N PRO A 828 1.66 -14.56 -34.58
CA PRO A 828 2.17 -15.72 -33.83
C PRO A 828 1.15 -16.38 -32.89
N ASN A 829 0.09 -15.67 -32.48
CA ASN A 829 -1.03 -16.20 -31.70
C ASN A 829 -2.10 -16.93 -32.54
N GLY A 830 -1.90 -17.09 -33.85
CA GLY A 830 -2.82 -17.77 -34.76
C GLY A 830 -3.94 -16.90 -35.33
N VAL A 831 -3.98 -15.60 -35.02
CA VAL A 831 -4.98 -14.66 -35.55
C VAL A 831 -4.70 -14.34 -37.02
N THR A 832 -5.70 -14.58 -37.88
CA THR A 832 -5.64 -14.33 -39.32
C THR A 832 -6.33 -13.01 -39.67
N ALA A 833 -5.61 -12.11 -40.35
CA ALA A 833 -6.13 -10.83 -40.80
C ALA A 833 -5.80 -10.56 -42.28
N HIS A 834 -6.60 -9.72 -42.94
CA HIS A 834 -6.21 -9.14 -44.22
C HIS A 834 -5.04 -8.17 -44.01
N LEU A 835 -4.17 -8.01 -45.01
CA LEU A 835 -3.06 -7.03 -44.95
C LEU A 835 -3.55 -5.62 -44.59
N THR A 836 -4.69 -5.20 -45.14
CA THR A 836 -5.29 -3.87 -44.87
C THR A 836 -5.87 -3.74 -43.47
N CYS A 837 -6.20 -4.85 -42.81
CA CYS A 837 -6.76 -4.88 -41.46
C CYS A 837 -5.68 -4.97 -40.37
N ALA A 838 -4.41 -4.98 -40.76
CA ALA A 838 -3.24 -5.08 -39.89
C ALA A 838 -2.28 -3.90 -40.14
N PRO A 839 -2.61 -2.67 -39.68
CA PRO A 839 -1.78 -1.49 -39.90
C PRO A 839 -0.42 -1.61 -39.21
N ASP A 840 -0.38 -2.27 -38.03
CA ASP A 840 0.85 -2.57 -37.31
C ASP A 840 1.17 -4.07 -37.33
N PRO A 841 2.28 -4.50 -37.97
CA PRO A 841 2.67 -5.91 -38.03
C PRO A 841 3.16 -6.47 -36.69
N SER A 842 3.42 -5.59 -35.70
CA SER A 842 3.94 -5.97 -34.39
C SER A 842 2.90 -6.06 -33.28
N VAL A 843 1.67 -5.61 -33.50
CA VAL A 843 0.62 -5.61 -32.47
C VAL A 843 -0.58 -6.35 -33.03
N CYS A 844 -1.08 -7.34 -32.29
CA CYS A 844 -2.30 -7.99 -32.69
C CYS A 844 -3.48 -7.00 -32.58
N PRO A 845 -4.24 -6.74 -33.66
CA PRO A 845 -5.38 -5.83 -33.62
C PRO A 845 -6.54 -6.38 -32.77
N LEU A 846 -6.57 -7.68 -32.50
CA LEU A 846 -7.63 -8.33 -31.72
C LEU A 846 -7.28 -8.47 -30.24
N THR A 847 -6.04 -8.88 -29.92
CA THR A 847 -5.62 -9.16 -28.53
C THR A 847 -4.76 -8.06 -27.92
N GLY A 848 -4.32 -7.06 -28.69
CA GLY A 848 -3.39 -6.02 -28.24
C GLY A 848 -1.99 -6.54 -27.88
N THR A 849 -1.71 -7.82 -28.11
CA THR A 849 -0.43 -8.44 -27.77
C THR A 849 0.67 -7.92 -28.69
N VAL A 850 1.70 -7.33 -28.08
CA VAL A 850 2.88 -6.83 -28.79
C VAL A 850 3.85 -7.98 -29.00
N PHE A 851 4.08 -8.37 -30.25
CA PHE A 851 5.02 -9.43 -30.64
C PHE A 851 6.44 -8.91 -30.92
N LYS A 852 6.68 -7.60 -30.75
CA LYS A 852 8.04 -7.07 -30.65
C LYS A 852 8.58 -7.39 -29.26
N ALA A 853 9.60 -8.24 -29.20
CA ALA A 853 10.56 -8.20 -28.10
C ALA A 853 11.12 -6.77 -28.04
N ALA A 854 11.18 -6.19 -26.84
CA ALA A 854 11.86 -4.92 -26.62
C ALA A 854 13.31 -5.05 -27.10
N THR A 855 13.61 -4.54 -28.29
CA THR A 855 14.96 -4.09 -28.60
C THR A 855 15.20 -2.87 -27.74
N SER A 856 15.65 -3.09 -26.51
CA SER A 856 16.38 -2.09 -25.74
C SER A 856 17.61 -1.72 -26.55
N ALA A 857 17.47 -0.73 -27.43
CA ALA A 857 18.62 0.01 -27.89
C ALA A 857 19.24 0.67 -26.65
N PRO A 858 20.52 0.43 -26.31
CA PRO A 858 21.18 1.27 -25.34
C PRO A 858 21.28 2.67 -25.95
N THR A 859 20.47 3.59 -25.44
CA THR A 859 20.76 5.02 -25.51
C THR A 859 22.05 5.27 -24.73
N THR A 860 23.19 5.25 -25.41
CA THR A 860 24.43 5.83 -24.92
C THR A 860 24.80 7.02 -25.78
N SER A 861 24.19 8.16 -25.45
CA SER A 861 24.83 9.46 -25.63
C SER A 861 25.50 9.82 -24.31
N THR A 862 26.81 9.60 -24.18
CA THR A 862 27.70 10.42 -23.34
C THR A 862 29.15 10.04 -23.61
N ASN A 863 29.91 11.07 -24.00
CA ASN A 863 31.33 11.31 -23.73
C ASN A 863 32.03 10.31 -22.79
N ALA A 864 33.07 9.65 -23.29
CA ALA A 864 34.23 9.29 -22.49
C ALA A 864 35.45 9.15 -23.41
N SER A 865 36.28 10.17 -23.38
CA SER A 865 37.70 10.15 -23.71
C SER A 865 38.39 8.92 -23.11
N TYR A 866 39.12 8.16 -23.92
CA TYR A 866 40.25 7.38 -23.42
C TYR A 866 41.45 7.55 -24.34
N GLN A 867 42.41 8.29 -23.80
CA GLN A 867 43.81 8.31 -24.18
C GLN A 867 44.36 6.89 -24.14
N TYR A 868 45.20 6.54 -25.12
CA TYR A 868 46.16 5.47 -24.98
C TYR A 868 47.57 6.08 -24.95
N SER A 869 48.19 5.98 -23.77
CA SER A 869 49.60 5.64 -23.62
C SER A 869 49.92 4.32 -24.32
#